data_AF-A0A8C2XCI9-F1
#
_entry.id   AF-A0A8C2XCI9-F1
#
_cell.length_a   1.000
_cell.length_b   1.000
_cell.length_c   1.000
_cell.angle_alpha   90.00
_cell.angle_beta   90.00
_cell.angle_gamma   90.00
#
_symmetry.space_group_name_H-M   'P 1'
#
loop_
_entity.id
_entity.type
_entity.pdbx_description
1 polymer ?
#
loop_
_entity_poly.entity_id
_entity_poly.type
_entity_poly.pdbx_seq_one_letter_code
_entity_poly.pdbx_strand_id
1 'polypeptide(L)'
;MKITVDFEECLKDSPRFRATIEEVEGDVCELESKLDKLVKLCIGMIDAGKAYNAANKQFVNGIRELAQQSTKDEVIESSLTKFAESLQEMINYHTLTWFVLINLCPLPSFVSDIRKFKEAKKHFDKVSEEKEGALIKNAQAPRNKQHEVEEATNILTATRKCFRHIVLDYVLQINVLQSKRRSEILKSMLSFMYAHLTFFHQGYDLFSELQPLMKQLGGQLDQLVVDAAKEKRDMEQKHSTIQQKDFSNDDTKLEYNVDADNGIAMEGYLFKRASNAFKTWNRRWFSIQNNQLVYQKKFKDNPTVVVEDLRLCTVKHCEDIERRFCFEVVSPTKSCMLQADSEKLRQAWIKAVQNSIATAFRDKGDEGEKLDRKSSTSTGSLDSGGELKEKPIKGESALQKVLAIPGNTCCCDCGQPDPRWASINLGITLCIQCSGIHRSLGVHFSKVRSLTLDSWEPELLKVMCELGNGAINQIYEARREELGSRKPQPGDPRHEVEAYIKAKYVDRRFVRRPTDEELRNKVVALSKQEKRLSSSSEHLPPRPPPPTPKLRPAVASGMEARRDSLFCPDELDSLFSYFDNSAKLRSIKSADSGIQNSADGSREMLANTASTNSLTDEIVFYEPKEYSSGLQLYWAACARSLPDMAEALAHGAEVNWVNTEDDKKTPLIMAVQGGSLVTCEFLLQNAANVNQQDAQGRGPLHHATMLGHTGQVCLFLKRGANQNAADIDEKTPLTIAVDAANADIVTLLRLAKMNEEMREAEGPYSQSGDETYQDIFQDFTHMASNDPDKLNRYQQYDPQRP
;
A
#
# COMPACT_ATOMS: atom_id res chain seq x y z
N MET A 1 48.24 42.42 12.34
CA MET A 1 48.47 43.83 12.00
C MET A 1 47.15 44.41 11.52
N LYS A 2 46.72 45.56 12.07
CA LYS A 2 45.59 46.32 11.52
C LYS A 2 46.06 46.88 10.18
N ILE A 3 45.59 46.35 9.06
CA ILE A 3 45.78 46.99 7.75
C ILE A 3 44.74 48.11 7.66
N THR A 4 44.91 49.14 8.48
CA THR A 4 44.06 50.33 8.37
C THR A 4 44.47 51.10 7.14
N VAL A 5 43.55 51.21 6.18
CA VAL A 5 43.76 52.07 5.01
C VAL A 5 43.73 53.51 5.51
N ASP A 6 44.82 54.24 5.27
CA ASP A 6 45.00 55.61 5.73
C ASP A 6 44.15 56.60 4.90
N PHE A 7 43.44 57.48 5.59
CA PHE A 7 42.64 58.54 4.98
C PHE A 7 43.52 59.61 4.32
N GLU A 8 44.76 59.83 4.77
CA GLU A 8 45.62 60.84 4.15
C GLU A 8 46.14 60.40 2.77
N GLU A 9 46.45 59.11 2.61
CA GLU A 9 46.92 58.54 1.35
C GLU A 9 45.80 58.43 0.29
N CYS A 10 44.54 58.31 0.71
CA CYS A 10 43.41 58.20 -0.22
C CYS A 10 43.18 59.49 -1.03
N LEU A 11 43.48 60.67 -0.44
CA LEU A 11 43.38 61.96 -1.13
C LEU A 11 44.51 62.19 -2.13
N LYS A 12 45.66 61.53 -1.93
CA LYS A 12 46.82 61.58 -2.83
C LYS A 12 46.65 60.66 -4.04
N ASP A 13 45.78 59.66 -3.93
CA ASP A 13 45.55 58.61 -4.95
C ASP A 13 46.86 57.98 -5.45
N SER A 14 47.76 57.67 -4.52
CA SER A 14 49.08 57.15 -4.85
C SER A 14 49.01 55.71 -5.39
N PRO A 15 49.97 55.26 -6.22
CA PRO A 15 50.05 53.85 -6.61
C PRO A 15 50.13 52.90 -5.40
N ARG A 16 50.75 53.37 -4.30
CA ARG A 16 50.79 52.66 -3.03
C ARG A 16 49.41 52.53 -2.38
N PHE A 17 48.59 53.59 -2.41
CA PHE A 17 47.20 53.53 -1.95
C PHE A 17 46.39 52.52 -2.76
N ARG A 18 46.51 52.55 -4.11
CA ARG A 18 45.82 51.62 -5.01
C ARG A 18 46.20 50.17 -4.75
N ALA A 19 47.49 49.87 -4.56
CA ALA A 19 47.95 48.52 -4.22
C ALA A 19 47.39 48.02 -2.88
N THR A 20 47.33 48.87 -1.85
CA THR A 20 46.75 48.52 -0.55
C THR A 20 45.24 48.24 -0.66
N ILE A 21 44.51 49.02 -1.47
CA ILE A 21 43.08 48.77 -1.72
C ILE A 21 42.88 47.43 -2.42
N GLU A 22 43.68 47.13 -3.45
CA GLU A 22 43.61 45.87 -4.20
C GLU A 22 43.88 44.64 -3.31
N GLU A 23 44.85 44.72 -2.40
CA GLU A 23 45.13 43.67 -1.40
C GLU A 23 43.92 43.44 -0.48
N VAL A 24 43.34 44.51 0.07
CA VAL A 24 42.18 44.40 0.97
C VAL A 24 40.94 43.90 0.24
N GLU A 25 40.73 44.30 -1.01
CA GLU A 25 39.66 43.79 -1.85
C GLU A 25 39.80 42.27 -2.10
N GLY A 26 41.02 41.80 -2.38
CA GLY A 26 41.32 40.38 -2.51
C GLY A 26 40.98 39.59 -1.24
N ASP A 27 41.41 40.10 -0.08
CA ASP A 27 41.12 39.51 1.23
C ASP A 27 39.61 39.42 1.53
N VAL A 28 38.85 40.46 1.18
CA VAL A 28 37.39 40.49 1.39
C VAL A 28 36.69 39.51 0.45
N CYS A 29 37.10 39.42 -0.81
CA CYS A 29 36.56 38.44 -1.77
C CYS A 29 36.83 37.00 -1.34
N GLU A 30 38.05 36.70 -0.84
CA GLU A 30 38.38 35.38 -0.34
C GLU A 30 37.58 35.03 0.92
N LEU A 31 37.41 36.00 1.83
CA LEU A 31 36.61 35.85 3.03
C LEU A 31 35.15 35.55 2.70
N GLU A 32 34.54 36.30 1.78
CA GLU A 32 33.17 36.07 1.34
C GLU A 32 32.99 34.66 0.79
N SER A 33 33.88 34.21 -0.10
CA SER A 33 33.83 32.85 -0.67
C SER A 33 33.87 31.78 0.42
N LYS A 34 34.76 31.94 1.41
CA LYS A 34 34.87 31.01 2.55
C LYS A 34 33.62 31.03 3.43
N LEU A 35 33.03 32.21 3.66
CA LEU A 35 31.81 32.35 4.45
C LEU A 35 30.59 31.76 3.74
N ASP A 36 30.44 32.01 2.44
CA ASP A 36 29.36 31.42 1.64
C ASP A 36 29.43 29.89 1.62
N LYS A 37 30.64 29.33 1.52
CA LYS A 37 30.85 27.89 1.63
C LYS A 37 30.42 27.38 3.01
N LEU A 38 30.76 28.09 4.08
CA LEU A 38 30.37 27.72 5.44
C LEU A 38 28.84 27.78 5.64
N VAL A 39 28.17 28.81 5.13
CA VAL A 39 26.70 28.92 5.15
C VAL A 39 26.06 27.72 4.46
N LYS A 40 26.53 27.35 3.27
CA LYS A 40 26.01 26.20 2.53
C LYS A 40 26.16 24.89 3.31
N LEU A 41 27.32 24.70 3.97
CA LEU A 41 27.55 23.54 4.81
C LEU A 41 26.64 23.52 6.05
N CYS A 42 26.42 24.67 6.69
CA CYS A 42 25.49 24.80 7.81
C CYS A 42 24.05 24.46 7.40
N ILE A 43 23.59 24.93 6.22
CA ILE A 43 22.28 24.59 5.68
C ILE A 43 22.16 23.08 5.46
N GLY A 44 23.15 22.46 4.81
CA GLY A 44 23.17 21.01 4.59
C GLY A 44 23.11 20.22 5.90
N MET A 45 23.83 20.65 6.93
CA MET A 45 23.80 20.06 8.27
C MET A 45 22.41 20.20 8.92
N ILE A 46 21.77 21.37 8.81
CA ILE A 46 20.42 21.61 9.33
C ILE A 46 19.40 20.70 8.64
N ASP A 47 19.46 20.58 7.32
CA ASP A 47 18.50 19.78 6.56
C ASP A 47 18.67 18.27 6.83
N ALA A 48 19.92 17.80 6.96
CA ALA A 48 20.21 16.45 7.45
C ALA A 48 19.67 16.22 8.87
N GLY A 49 19.84 17.20 9.76
CA GLY A 49 19.30 17.17 11.13
C GLY A 49 17.77 17.10 11.18
N LYS A 50 17.07 17.82 10.29
CA LYS A 50 15.60 17.74 10.15
C LYS A 50 15.16 16.37 9.67
N ALA A 51 15.82 15.81 8.65
CA ALA A 51 15.52 14.48 8.15
C ALA A 51 15.72 13.40 9.24
N TYR A 52 16.82 13.49 9.99
CA TYR A 52 17.07 12.65 11.15
C TYR A 52 15.97 12.75 12.22
N ASN A 53 15.55 13.97 12.57
CA ASN A 53 14.45 14.17 13.51
C ASN A 53 13.10 13.62 13.00
N ALA A 54 12.83 13.73 11.71
CA ALA A 54 11.62 13.17 11.12
C ALA A 54 11.60 11.64 11.21
N ALA A 55 12.72 10.98 10.86
CA ALA A 55 12.87 9.54 10.99
C ALA A 55 12.73 9.07 12.45
N ASN A 56 13.37 9.79 13.39
CA ASN A 56 13.24 9.47 14.82
C ASN A 56 11.81 9.63 15.34
N LYS A 57 11.04 10.63 14.86
CA LYS A 57 9.62 10.76 15.23
C LYS A 57 8.79 9.56 14.76
N GLN A 58 9.04 9.08 13.54
CA GLN A 58 8.38 7.89 13.02
C GLN A 58 8.73 6.65 13.85
N PHE A 59 10.00 6.48 14.20
CA PHE A 59 10.44 5.39 15.07
C PHE A 59 9.77 5.42 16.45
N VAL A 60 9.72 6.58 17.10
CA VAL A 60 9.05 6.77 18.41
C VAL A 60 7.54 6.49 18.31
N ASN A 61 6.89 6.85 17.21
CA ASN A 61 5.49 6.50 16.98
C ASN A 61 5.29 4.98 16.87
N GLY A 62 6.18 4.27 16.18
CA GLY A 62 6.15 2.81 16.12
C GLY A 62 6.30 2.15 17.50
N ILE A 63 7.16 2.70 18.38
CA ILE A 63 7.26 2.24 19.78
C ILE A 63 5.93 2.46 20.52
N ARG A 64 5.28 3.61 20.33
CA ARG A 64 3.99 3.92 20.97
C ARG A 64 2.88 3.00 20.49
N GLU A 65 2.83 2.67 19.20
CA GLU A 65 1.86 1.72 18.63
C GLU A 65 2.08 0.31 19.20
N LEU A 66 3.34 -0.13 19.34
CA LEU A 66 3.66 -1.42 19.95
C LEU A 66 3.24 -1.48 21.42
N ALA A 67 3.43 -0.40 22.17
CA ALA A 67 2.94 -0.29 23.54
C ALA A 67 1.41 -0.45 23.62
N GLN A 68 0.66 0.20 22.72
CA GLN A 68 -0.81 0.12 22.66
C GLN A 68 -1.33 -1.27 22.30
N GLN A 69 -0.64 -2.02 21.43
CA GLN A 69 -1.00 -3.40 21.10
C GLN A 69 -0.74 -4.36 22.27
N SER A 70 0.18 -3.99 23.16
CA SER A 70 0.64 -4.80 24.29
C SER A 70 -0.11 -4.52 25.60
N THR A 71 -1.29 -3.88 25.56
CA THR A 71 -2.14 -3.53 26.74
C THR A 71 -2.53 -4.70 27.67
N LYS A 72 -2.20 -5.94 27.31
CA LYS A 72 -2.35 -7.11 28.18
C LYS A 72 -1.14 -7.37 29.08
N ASP A 73 0.00 -6.75 28.77
CA ASP A 73 1.25 -6.86 29.49
C ASP A 73 1.67 -5.47 30.00
N GLU A 74 1.39 -5.23 31.28
CA GLU A 74 1.64 -3.96 31.96
C GLU A 74 3.13 -3.56 31.96
N VAL A 75 4.05 -4.54 31.99
CA VAL A 75 5.50 -4.29 32.01
C VAL A 75 5.97 -3.79 30.64
N ILE A 76 5.50 -4.41 29.56
CA ILE A 76 5.81 -3.98 28.19
C ILE A 76 5.19 -2.62 27.89
N GLU A 77 3.90 -2.43 28.23
CA GLU A 77 3.19 -1.17 27.96
C GLU A 77 3.85 0.01 28.69
N SER A 78 4.09 -0.10 30.00
CA SER A 78 4.66 0.99 30.80
C SER A 78 6.10 1.32 30.39
N SER A 79 6.93 0.31 30.12
CA SER A 79 8.33 0.49 29.73
C SER A 79 8.47 1.15 28.36
N LEU A 80 7.73 0.65 27.35
CA LEU A 80 7.77 1.21 25.99
C LEU A 80 7.20 2.63 25.94
N THR A 81 6.14 2.90 26.71
CA THR A 81 5.59 4.26 26.83
C THR A 81 6.63 5.21 27.39
N LYS A 82 7.33 4.82 28.46
CA LYS A 82 8.35 5.69 29.07
C LYS A 82 9.55 5.93 28.17
N PHE A 83 10.00 4.91 27.43
CA PHE A 83 11.05 5.09 26.42
C PHE A 83 10.61 6.00 25.27
N ALA A 84 9.36 5.87 24.80
CA ALA A 84 8.82 6.74 23.77
C ALA A 84 8.76 8.21 24.22
N GLU A 85 8.36 8.47 25.47
CA GLU A 85 8.35 9.81 26.06
C GLU A 85 9.76 10.44 26.11
N SER A 86 10.74 9.73 26.67
CA SER A 86 12.11 10.25 26.77
C SER A 86 12.75 10.46 25.40
N LEU A 87 12.52 9.56 24.44
CA LEU A 87 13.00 9.76 23.07
C LEU A 87 12.31 10.97 22.40
N GLN A 88 11.03 11.20 22.68
CA GLN A 88 10.30 12.36 22.18
C GLN A 88 10.85 13.68 22.74
N GLU A 89 11.22 13.72 24.01
CA GLU A 89 11.87 14.87 24.64
C GLU A 89 13.25 15.15 24.04
N MET A 90 14.05 14.11 23.77
CA MET A 90 15.34 14.25 23.09
C MET A 90 15.20 14.85 21.68
N ILE A 91 14.17 14.44 20.93
CA ILE A 91 13.84 15.02 19.62
C ILE A 91 13.46 16.50 19.77
N ASN A 92 12.74 16.86 20.83
CA ASN A 92 12.36 18.25 21.10
C ASN A 92 13.59 19.11 21.40
N TYR A 93 14.52 18.65 22.24
CA TYR A 93 15.78 19.34 22.49
C TYR A 93 16.58 19.55 21.21
N HIS A 94 16.74 18.51 20.38
CA HIS A 94 17.45 18.61 19.11
C HIS A 94 16.79 19.64 18.18
N THR A 95 15.45 19.66 18.12
CA THR A 95 14.67 20.62 17.31
C THR A 95 14.87 22.06 17.79
N LEU A 96 14.89 22.30 19.10
CA LEU A 96 15.15 23.62 19.68
C LEU A 96 16.59 24.08 19.38
N THR A 97 17.57 23.19 19.46
CA THR A 97 18.97 23.48 19.08
C THR A 97 19.05 23.92 17.62
N TRP A 98 18.37 23.24 16.69
CA TRP A 98 18.35 23.66 15.28
C TRP A 98 17.70 25.01 15.07
N PHE A 99 16.58 25.29 15.77
CA PHE A 99 15.94 26.59 15.71
C PHE A 99 16.91 27.71 16.16
N VAL A 100 17.65 27.46 17.24
CA VAL A 100 18.68 28.38 17.73
C VAL A 100 19.82 28.53 16.72
N LEU A 101 20.31 27.44 16.12
CA LEU A 101 21.39 27.45 15.12
C LEU A 101 21.01 28.16 13.81
N ILE A 102 19.76 28.06 13.36
CA ILE A 102 19.23 28.78 12.19
C ILE A 102 19.27 30.30 12.43
N ASN A 103 18.89 30.74 13.63
CA ASN A 103 18.80 32.16 13.98
C ASN A 103 20.13 32.76 14.45
N LEU A 104 21.05 31.93 14.97
CA LEU A 104 22.35 32.36 15.52
C LEU A 104 23.53 32.16 14.57
N CYS A 105 23.32 31.70 13.34
CA CYS A 105 24.33 31.84 12.30
C CYS A 105 24.34 33.32 11.86
N PRO A 106 25.22 34.20 12.38
CA PRO A 106 25.17 35.66 12.23
C PRO A 106 25.68 36.12 10.85
N LEU A 107 25.85 35.20 9.93
CA LEU A 107 26.32 35.50 8.59
C LEU A 107 25.36 36.40 7.81
N PRO A 108 24.03 36.45 8.01
CA PRO A 108 23.18 37.38 7.25
C PRO A 108 23.50 38.87 7.48
N SER A 109 23.84 39.28 8.71
CA SER A 109 24.18 40.69 9.01
C SER A 109 25.58 41.05 8.52
N PHE A 110 26.55 40.15 8.67
CA PHE A 110 27.91 40.37 8.17
C PHE A 110 27.99 40.27 6.64
N VAL A 111 27.26 39.35 6.01
CA VAL A 111 27.08 39.28 4.54
C VAL A 111 26.33 40.51 4.02
N SER A 112 25.42 41.09 4.80
CA SER A 112 24.81 42.39 4.47
C SER A 112 25.84 43.53 4.49
N ASP A 113 26.75 43.55 5.47
CA ASP A 113 27.84 44.53 5.52
C ASP A 113 28.87 44.32 4.36
N ILE A 114 29.12 43.09 3.92
CA ILE A 114 29.91 42.78 2.70
C ILE A 114 29.21 43.31 1.44
N ARG A 115 27.88 43.23 1.37
CA ARG A 115 27.10 43.81 0.24
C ARG A 115 27.24 45.33 0.16
N LYS A 116 27.16 46.03 1.30
CA LYS A 116 27.40 47.49 1.35
C LYS A 116 28.81 47.87 0.89
N PHE A 117 29.81 47.07 1.26
CA PHE A 117 31.19 47.25 0.78
C PHE A 117 31.28 47.11 -0.75
N LYS A 118 30.64 46.09 -1.34
CA LYS A 118 30.59 45.92 -2.81
C LYS A 118 29.90 47.07 -3.54
N GLU A 119 28.83 47.60 -2.96
CA GLU A 119 28.16 48.80 -3.50
C GLU A 119 29.09 50.01 -3.45
N ALA A 120 29.78 50.24 -2.33
CA ALA A 120 30.75 51.33 -2.19
C ALA A 120 31.92 51.18 -3.19
N LYS A 121 32.43 49.96 -3.38
CA LYS A 121 33.46 49.65 -4.39
C LYS A 121 33.00 50.03 -5.80
N LYS A 122 31.78 49.64 -6.19
CA LYS A 122 31.24 49.96 -7.52
C LYS A 122 31.16 51.48 -7.76
N HIS A 123 30.78 52.25 -6.74
CA HIS A 123 30.75 53.71 -6.82
C HIS A 123 32.15 54.31 -6.91
N PHE A 124 33.11 53.78 -6.14
CA PHE A 124 34.51 54.18 -6.19
C PHE A 124 35.13 53.92 -7.58
N ASP A 125 34.95 52.73 -8.14
CA ASP A 125 35.49 52.35 -9.45
C ASP A 125 34.94 53.28 -10.55
N LYS A 126 33.62 53.50 -10.55
CA LYS A 126 32.96 54.40 -11.51
C LYS A 126 33.52 55.83 -11.44
N VAL A 127 33.60 56.42 -10.25
CA VAL A 127 34.09 57.80 -10.10
C VAL A 127 35.60 57.88 -10.35
N SER A 128 36.34 56.80 -10.12
CA SER A 128 37.74 56.68 -10.48
C SER A 128 37.95 56.73 -12.00
N GLU A 129 37.14 55.98 -12.77
CA GLU A 129 37.17 56.00 -14.24
C GLU A 129 36.75 57.37 -14.81
N GLU A 130 35.70 57.98 -14.26
CA GLU A 130 35.25 59.32 -14.65
C GLU A 130 36.35 60.37 -14.40
N LYS A 131 37.08 60.25 -13.29
CA LYS A 131 38.21 61.15 -12.98
C LYS A 131 39.35 60.96 -13.97
N GLU A 132 39.69 59.73 -14.32
CA GLU A 132 40.74 59.45 -15.32
C GLU A 132 40.35 60.01 -16.69
N GLY A 133 39.10 59.81 -17.11
CA GLY A 133 38.57 60.41 -18.34
C GLY A 133 38.61 61.95 -18.33
N ALA A 134 38.31 62.59 -17.19
CA ALA A 134 38.40 64.03 -17.04
C ALA A 134 39.86 64.54 -17.06
N LEU A 135 40.81 63.78 -16.50
CA LEU A 135 42.24 64.09 -16.56
C LEU A 135 42.77 64.07 -17.99
N ILE A 136 42.43 63.02 -18.76
CA ILE A 136 42.81 62.88 -20.17
C ILE A 136 42.22 64.03 -21.00
N LYS A 137 40.93 64.33 -20.85
CA LYS A 137 40.26 65.43 -21.55
C LYS A 137 40.89 66.79 -21.25
N ASN A 138 41.26 67.03 -19.98
CA ASN A 138 41.92 68.26 -19.59
C ASN A 138 43.35 68.36 -20.15
N ALA A 139 44.10 67.25 -20.17
CA ALA A 139 45.46 67.22 -20.72
C ALA A 139 45.51 67.39 -22.24
N GLN A 140 44.50 66.88 -22.96
CA GLN A 140 44.40 66.94 -24.42
C GLN A 140 43.75 68.25 -24.93
N ALA A 141 43.23 69.10 -24.05
CA ALA A 141 42.56 70.34 -24.43
C ALA A 141 43.53 71.28 -25.18
N PRO A 142 43.19 71.73 -26.41
CA PRO A 142 44.10 72.49 -27.23
C PRO A 142 44.24 73.94 -26.72
N ARG A 143 45.49 74.38 -26.50
CA ARG A 143 45.81 75.69 -25.87
C ARG A 143 45.27 76.91 -26.63
N ASN A 144 44.94 76.77 -27.91
CA ASN A 144 44.41 77.85 -28.74
C ASN A 144 42.89 78.05 -28.60
N LYS A 145 42.19 77.18 -27.87
CA LYS A 145 40.74 77.27 -27.63
C LYS A 145 40.44 77.41 -26.14
N GLN A 146 40.48 78.65 -25.66
CA GLN A 146 40.35 78.96 -24.24
C GLN A 146 39.04 78.43 -23.60
N HIS A 147 37.92 78.51 -24.33
CA HIS A 147 36.63 77.99 -23.86
C HIS A 147 36.64 76.46 -23.62
N GLU A 148 37.27 75.67 -24.49
CA GLU A 148 37.37 74.22 -24.33
C GLU A 148 38.30 73.83 -23.16
N VAL A 149 39.34 74.64 -22.91
CA VAL A 149 40.24 74.47 -21.75
C VAL A 149 39.51 74.75 -20.44
N GLU A 150 38.70 75.81 -20.39
CA GLU A 150 37.90 76.17 -19.21
C GLU A 150 36.83 75.11 -18.91
N GLU A 151 36.12 74.62 -19.93
CA GLU A 151 35.15 73.53 -19.80
C GLU A 151 35.80 72.25 -19.25
N ALA A 152 36.92 71.81 -19.83
CA ALA A 152 37.64 70.63 -19.39
C ALA A 152 38.19 70.78 -17.95
N THR A 153 38.61 71.99 -17.56
CA THR A 153 39.09 72.29 -16.20
C THR A 153 37.96 72.29 -15.17
N ASN A 154 36.79 72.79 -15.53
CA ASN A 154 35.59 72.76 -14.68
C ASN A 154 35.11 71.33 -14.45
N ILE A 155 35.05 70.52 -15.51
CA ILE A 155 34.72 69.09 -15.42
C ILE A 155 35.72 68.37 -14.51
N LEU A 156 37.02 68.56 -14.71
CA LEU A 156 38.06 67.94 -13.86
C LEU A 156 37.93 68.35 -12.39
N THR A 157 37.63 69.62 -12.10
CA THR A 157 37.47 70.12 -10.74
C THR A 157 36.25 69.49 -10.05
N ALA A 158 35.12 69.39 -10.76
CA ALA A 158 33.92 68.74 -10.26
C ALA A 158 34.15 67.25 -9.98
N THR A 159 34.74 66.52 -10.92
CA THR A 159 35.00 65.08 -10.77
C THR A 159 36.04 64.78 -9.69
N ARG A 160 37.08 65.63 -9.52
CA ARG A 160 38.03 65.51 -8.40
C ARG A 160 37.35 65.70 -7.04
N LYS A 161 36.40 66.63 -6.93
CA LYS A 161 35.64 66.84 -5.69
C LYS A 161 34.75 65.63 -5.38
N CYS A 162 34.07 65.09 -6.39
CA CYS A 162 33.27 63.87 -6.25
C CYS A 162 34.13 62.68 -5.83
N PHE A 163 35.27 62.46 -6.50
CA PHE A 163 36.22 61.39 -6.16
C PHE A 163 36.68 61.46 -4.70
N ARG A 164 37.03 62.65 -4.20
CA ARG A 164 37.46 62.85 -2.81
C ARG A 164 36.39 62.44 -1.79
N HIS A 165 35.12 62.72 -2.06
CA HIS A 165 34.04 62.30 -1.15
C HIS A 165 33.86 60.79 -1.17
N ILE A 166 33.77 60.19 -2.37
CA ILE A 166 33.51 58.76 -2.53
C ILE A 166 34.67 57.91 -2.03
N VAL A 167 35.93 58.32 -2.24
CA VAL A 167 37.09 57.56 -1.74
C VAL A 167 37.16 57.56 -0.21
N LEU A 168 36.79 58.66 0.46
CA LEU A 168 36.72 58.72 1.92
C LEU A 168 35.64 57.77 2.47
N ASP A 169 34.46 57.77 1.85
CA ASP A 169 33.38 56.86 2.23
C ASP A 169 33.79 55.39 2.00
N TYR A 170 34.47 55.09 0.90
CA TYR A 170 34.95 53.75 0.60
C TYR A 170 35.99 53.25 1.62
N VAL A 171 36.98 54.09 1.95
CA VAL A 171 38.00 53.81 2.97
C VAL A 171 37.37 53.62 4.36
N LEU A 172 36.33 54.39 4.70
CA LEU A 172 35.57 54.20 5.93
C LEU A 172 34.90 52.83 5.97
N GLN A 173 34.23 52.43 4.89
CA GLN A 173 33.56 51.11 4.81
C GLN A 173 34.56 49.96 4.95
N ILE A 174 35.72 50.06 4.30
CA ILE A 174 36.81 49.08 4.43
C ILE A 174 37.24 48.92 5.89
N ASN A 175 37.55 50.03 6.55
CA ASN A 175 38.06 50.01 7.92
C ASN A 175 36.99 49.48 8.91
N VAL A 176 35.71 49.83 8.70
CA VAL A 176 34.59 49.29 9.49
C VAL A 176 34.44 47.78 9.30
N LEU A 177 34.47 47.29 8.05
CA LEU A 177 34.35 45.86 7.75
C LEU A 177 35.47 45.05 8.39
N GLN A 178 36.72 45.52 8.28
CA GLN A 178 37.87 44.88 8.92
C GLN A 178 37.75 44.87 10.46
N SER A 179 37.20 45.93 11.06
CA SER A 179 37.02 46.01 12.50
C SER A 179 35.99 45.00 13.04
N LYS A 180 34.94 44.73 12.26
CA LYS A 180 33.85 43.81 12.62
C LYS A 180 34.16 42.34 12.33
N ARG A 181 35.02 42.06 11.34
CA ARG A 181 35.35 40.70 10.88
C ARG A 181 35.63 39.73 12.03
N ARG A 182 36.53 40.12 12.95
CA ARG A 182 36.96 39.24 14.05
C ARG A 182 35.84 39.00 15.06
N SER A 183 35.10 40.03 15.45
CA SER A 183 34.06 39.91 16.47
C SER A 183 32.87 39.11 15.99
N GLU A 184 32.42 39.31 14.75
CA GLU A 184 31.25 38.61 14.20
C GLU A 184 31.53 37.10 14.04
N ILE A 185 32.69 36.73 13.47
CA ILE A 185 33.06 35.31 13.30
C ILE A 185 33.15 34.60 14.67
N LEU A 186 33.80 35.22 15.66
CA LEU A 186 33.94 34.62 16.99
C LEU A 186 32.61 34.50 17.72
N LYS A 187 31.75 35.53 17.63
CA LYS A 187 30.40 35.50 18.22
C LYS A 187 29.56 34.38 17.62
N SER A 188 29.62 34.20 16.29
CA SER A 188 28.96 33.12 15.56
C SER A 188 29.35 31.74 16.10
N MET A 189 30.65 31.49 16.18
CA MET A 189 31.16 30.18 16.60
C MET A 189 30.88 29.92 18.07
N LEU A 190 30.97 30.94 18.92
CA LEU A 190 30.67 30.80 20.35
C LEU A 190 29.20 30.45 20.59
N SER A 191 28.28 31.13 19.90
CA SER A 191 26.86 30.80 19.93
C SER A 191 26.58 29.37 19.45
N PHE A 192 27.25 28.93 18.38
CA PHE A 192 27.16 27.55 17.89
C PHE A 192 27.59 26.54 18.97
N MET A 193 28.74 26.75 19.60
CA MET A 193 29.25 25.84 20.64
C MET A 193 28.35 25.80 21.87
N TYR A 194 27.80 26.92 22.31
CA TYR A 194 26.87 26.95 23.44
C TYR A 194 25.56 26.22 23.14
N ALA A 195 25.02 26.35 21.93
CA ALA A 195 23.80 25.62 21.54
C ALA A 195 24.01 24.09 21.61
N HIS A 196 25.16 23.60 21.14
CA HIS A 196 25.53 22.18 21.27
C HIS A 196 25.75 21.77 22.72
N LEU A 197 26.43 22.59 23.53
CA LEU A 197 26.64 22.30 24.95
C LEU A 197 25.31 22.11 25.68
N THR A 198 24.33 23.00 25.46
CA THR A 198 23.00 22.89 26.04
C THR A 198 22.28 21.62 25.61
N PHE A 199 22.33 21.27 24.31
CA PHE A 199 21.73 20.04 23.79
C PHE A 199 22.26 18.79 24.50
N PHE A 200 23.58 18.65 24.58
CA PHE A 200 24.20 17.48 25.20
C PHE A 200 23.95 17.42 26.71
N HIS A 201 23.93 18.56 27.40
CA HIS A 201 23.62 18.61 28.83
C HIS A 201 22.18 18.16 29.11
N GLN A 202 21.21 18.70 28.36
CA GLN A 202 19.79 18.32 28.49
C GLN A 202 19.56 16.83 28.19
N GLY A 203 20.22 16.30 27.16
CA GLY A 203 20.17 14.87 26.85
C GLY A 203 20.77 14.01 27.97
N TYR A 204 21.91 14.43 28.53
CA TYR A 204 22.55 13.70 29.63
C TYR A 204 21.66 13.64 30.88
N ASP A 205 21.04 14.76 31.26
CA ASP A 205 20.15 14.82 32.43
C ASP A 205 18.95 13.88 32.23
N LEU A 206 18.33 13.92 31.05
CA LEU A 206 17.19 13.06 30.69
C LEU A 206 17.52 11.56 30.76
N PHE A 207 18.65 11.14 30.20
CA PHE A 207 19.04 9.72 30.25
C PHE A 207 19.54 9.28 31.63
N SER A 208 20.06 10.21 32.43
CA SER A 208 20.41 9.94 33.83
C SER A 208 19.16 9.66 34.67
N GLU A 209 18.07 10.37 34.43
CA GLU A 209 16.76 10.11 35.06
C GLU A 209 16.15 8.78 34.60
N LEU A 210 16.38 8.35 33.36
CA LEU A 210 15.88 7.09 32.80
C LEU A 210 16.68 5.85 33.27
N GLN A 211 17.93 6.04 33.70
CA GLN A 211 18.85 4.95 34.03
C GLN A 211 18.33 3.96 35.09
N PRO A 212 17.64 4.36 36.18
CA PRO A 212 17.09 3.42 37.16
C PRO A 212 16.04 2.48 36.55
N LEU A 213 15.17 2.99 35.67
CA LEU A 213 14.15 2.19 34.98
C LEU A 213 14.82 1.13 34.09
N MET A 214 15.84 1.51 33.32
CA MET A 214 16.55 0.56 32.46
C MET A 214 17.22 -0.56 33.26
N LYS A 215 17.77 -0.26 34.44
CA LYS A 215 18.34 -1.27 35.34
C LYS A 215 17.27 -2.21 35.89
N GLN A 216 16.13 -1.66 36.31
CA GLN A 216 15.01 -2.47 36.80
C GLN A 216 14.49 -3.40 35.70
N LEU A 217 14.29 -2.89 34.48
CA LEU A 217 13.82 -3.68 33.34
C LEU A 217 14.82 -4.77 32.96
N GLY A 218 16.13 -4.50 33.03
CA GLY A 218 17.17 -5.50 32.82
C GLY A 218 17.02 -6.71 33.77
N GLY A 219 16.82 -6.45 35.07
CA GLY A 219 16.59 -7.52 36.04
C GLY A 219 15.27 -8.28 35.81
N GLN A 220 14.21 -7.60 35.37
CA GLN A 220 12.94 -8.26 35.01
C GLN A 220 13.09 -9.14 33.78
N LEU A 221 13.86 -8.70 32.77
CA LEU A 221 14.12 -9.47 31.55
C LEU A 221 14.86 -10.77 31.85
N ASP A 222 15.90 -10.72 32.70
CA ASP A 222 16.63 -11.92 33.12
C ASP A 222 15.70 -12.94 33.78
N GLN A 223 14.79 -12.48 34.64
CA GLN A 223 13.80 -13.34 35.29
C GLN A 223 12.82 -13.96 34.28
N LEU A 224 12.30 -13.17 33.34
CA LEU A 224 11.39 -13.65 32.28
C LEU A 224 12.04 -14.70 31.39
N VAL A 225 13.33 -14.57 31.07
CA VAL A 225 14.08 -15.55 30.29
C VAL A 225 14.19 -16.88 31.04
N VAL A 226 14.45 -16.84 32.36
CA VAL A 226 14.50 -18.04 33.21
C VAL A 226 13.14 -18.73 33.27
N ASP A 227 12.05 -17.96 33.44
CA ASP A 227 10.69 -18.49 33.51
C ASP A 227 10.27 -19.13 32.18
N ALA A 228 10.56 -18.48 31.05
CA ALA A 228 10.29 -19.03 29.72
C ALA A 228 11.06 -20.34 29.46
N ALA A 229 12.33 -20.41 29.89
CA ALA A 229 13.13 -21.63 29.77
C ALA A 229 12.61 -22.79 30.64
N LYS A 230 12.02 -22.47 31.81
CA LYS A 230 11.33 -23.43 32.65
C LYS A 230 10.05 -23.93 31.99
N GLU A 231 9.19 -23.02 31.51
CA GLU A 231 7.94 -23.37 30.85
C GLU A 231 8.17 -24.21 29.59
N LYS A 232 9.19 -23.88 28.79
CA LYS A 232 9.61 -24.68 27.64
C LYS A 232 9.95 -26.12 28.04
N ARG A 233 10.75 -26.31 29.09
CA ARG A 233 11.11 -27.66 29.59
C ARG A 233 9.88 -28.43 30.06
N ASP A 234 8.99 -27.78 30.80
CA ASP A 234 7.74 -28.40 31.28
C ASP A 234 6.84 -28.80 30.09
N MET A 235 6.77 -27.99 29.04
CA MET A 235 6.04 -28.29 27.79
C MET A 235 6.67 -29.46 27.02
N GLU A 236 8.00 -29.50 26.88
CA GLU A 236 8.72 -30.61 26.24
C GLU A 236 8.51 -31.94 26.99
N GLN A 237 8.47 -31.91 28.32
CA GLN A 237 8.17 -33.07 29.14
C GLN A 237 6.73 -33.56 28.94
N LYS A 238 5.75 -32.63 28.91
CA LYS A 238 4.34 -32.97 28.60
C LYS A 238 4.21 -33.57 27.20
N HIS A 239 4.86 -32.98 26.20
CA HIS A 239 4.88 -33.49 24.84
C HIS A 239 5.41 -34.92 24.78
N SER A 240 6.55 -35.18 25.43
CA SER A 240 7.15 -36.52 25.50
C SER A 240 6.24 -37.54 26.19
N THR A 241 5.54 -37.13 27.24
CA THR A 241 4.59 -37.98 27.98
C THR A 241 3.37 -38.36 27.13
N ILE A 242 2.84 -37.42 26.34
CA ILE A 242 1.70 -37.68 25.43
C ILE A 242 2.15 -38.59 24.29
N GLN A 243 3.32 -38.33 23.69
CA GLN A 243 3.88 -39.16 22.63
C GLN A 243 4.07 -40.63 23.06
N GLN A 244 4.43 -40.88 24.32
CA GLN A 244 4.52 -42.24 24.86
C GLN A 244 3.16 -42.94 25.06
N LYS A 245 2.07 -42.17 25.26
CA LYS A 245 0.72 -42.71 25.43
C LYS A 245 0.05 -43.06 24.09
N ASP A 246 0.34 -42.31 23.02
CA ASP A 246 -0.34 -42.50 21.72
C ASP A 246 0.11 -43.77 20.95
N PHE A 247 1.17 -44.47 21.36
CA PHE A 247 1.58 -45.75 20.75
C PHE A 247 0.72 -46.96 21.17
N SER A 248 -0.10 -46.85 22.23
CA SER A 248 -1.14 -47.85 22.49
C SER A 248 -2.38 -47.49 21.68
N ASN A 249 -2.37 -47.93 20.42
CA ASN A 249 -3.44 -47.74 19.44
C ASN A 249 -4.71 -48.52 19.83
N ASP A 250 -5.40 -48.11 20.90
CA ASP A 250 -6.77 -48.52 21.20
C ASP A 250 -7.68 -47.31 20.95
N ASP A 251 -8.49 -47.44 19.89
CA ASP A 251 -9.55 -46.53 19.44
C ASP A 251 -9.94 -45.50 20.52
N THR A 252 -9.76 -44.21 20.18
CA THR A 252 -10.12 -43.03 20.98
C THR A 252 -11.35 -43.36 21.83
N LYS A 253 -11.13 -43.52 23.13
CA LYS A 253 -12.15 -43.93 24.09
C LYS A 253 -13.23 -42.84 24.10
N LEU A 254 -14.23 -42.97 23.24
CA LEU A 254 -15.40 -42.10 23.25
C LEU A 254 -16.18 -42.45 24.52
N GLU A 255 -15.93 -41.69 25.58
CA GLU A 255 -16.66 -41.84 26.83
C GLU A 255 -18.05 -41.24 26.65
N TYR A 256 -19.04 -42.09 26.47
CA TYR A 256 -20.45 -41.72 26.54
C TYR A 256 -20.78 -41.40 28.00
N ASN A 257 -20.99 -40.12 28.31
CA ASN A 257 -21.31 -39.67 29.65
C ASN A 257 -22.61 -38.85 29.63
N VAL A 258 -23.68 -39.42 30.20
CA VAL A 258 -25.01 -38.80 30.26
C VAL A 258 -25.03 -37.61 31.22
N ASP A 259 -24.08 -37.56 32.16
CA ASP A 259 -24.00 -36.57 33.25
C ASP A 259 -22.80 -35.62 33.08
N ALA A 260 -22.28 -35.45 31.86
CA ALA A 260 -21.18 -34.52 31.61
C ALA A 260 -21.60 -33.07 31.93
N ASP A 261 -20.80 -32.36 32.74
CA ASP A 261 -21.06 -30.98 33.19
C ASP A 261 -21.36 -29.99 32.05
N ASN A 262 -20.96 -30.32 30.82
CA ASN A 262 -21.13 -29.51 29.62
C ASN A 262 -22.45 -29.77 28.86
N GLY A 263 -23.28 -30.74 29.30
CA GLY A 263 -24.53 -31.12 28.62
C GLY A 263 -24.35 -31.86 27.28
N ILE A 264 -23.13 -32.29 26.96
CA ILE A 264 -22.77 -33.02 25.74
C ILE A 264 -22.61 -34.50 26.08
N ALA A 265 -23.49 -35.36 25.54
CA ALA A 265 -23.50 -36.79 25.85
C ALA A 265 -22.42 -37.57 25.07
N MET A 266 -22.07 -37.11 23.87
CA MET A 266 -21.01 -37.66 23.02
C MET A 266 -20.64 -36.64 21.94
N GLU A 267 -19.37 -36.58 21.56
CA GLU A 267 -18.90 -35.78 20.42
C GLU A 267 -17.79 -36.47 19.64
N GLY A 268 -17.66 -36.15 18.35
CA GLY A 268 -16.63 -36.73 17.49
C GLY A 268 -16.92 -36.59 16.00
N TYR A 269 -15.96 -36.97 15.16
CA TYR A 269 -16.13 -36.90 13.71
C TYR A 269 -17.00 -38.05 13.17
N LEU A 270 -17.93 -37.71 12.29
CA LEU A 270 -18.64 -38.66 11.43
C LEU A 270 -18.73 -38.13 10.01
N PHE A 271 -18.86 -39.03 9.04
CA PHE A 271 -19.23 -38.69 7.67
C PHE A 271 -20.75 -38.68 7.53
N LYS A 272 -21.31 -37.63 6.93
CA LYS A 272 -22.75 -37.50 6.63
C LYS A 272 -23.01 -37.53 5.13
N ARG A 273 -24.01 -38.29 4.70
CA ARG A 273 -24.50 -38.25 3.33
C ARG A 273 -25.38 -37.01 3.10
N ALA A 274 -25.14 -36.33 1.99
CA ALA A 274 -25.99 -35.25 1.52
C ALA A 274 -27.32 -35.82 0.99
N SER A 275 -28.39 -35.04 1.16
CA SER A 275 -29.73 -35.39 0.69
C SER A 275 -29.99 -34.94 -0.76
N ASN A 276 -28.96 -34.43 -1.44
CA ASN A 276 -29.03 -33.99 -2.83
C ASN A 276 -28.95 -35.19 -3.80
N ALA A 277 -29.30 -34.96 -5.07
CA ALA A 277 -29.33 -36.00 -6.10
C ALA A 277 -27.98 -36.76 -6.26
N PHE A 278 -26.87 -36.11 -5.91
CA PHE A 278 -25.51 -36.64 -6.03
C PHE A 278 -25.00 -37.40 -4.79
N LYS A 279 -25.76 -37.44 -3.68
CA LYS A 279 -25.49 -38.25 -2.47
C LYS A 279 -24.04 -38.19 -1.94
N THR A 280 -23.42 -37.01 -1.94
CA THR A 280 -22.01 -36.83 -1.51
C THR A 280 -21.81 -37.02 0.00
N TRP A 281 -20.62 -37.45 0.43
CA TRP A 281 -20.28 -37.70 1.84
C TRP A 281 -19.35 -36.65 2.40
N ASN A 282 -19.69 -36.11 3.57
CA ASN A 282 -19.01 -34.97 4.16
C ASN A 282 -18.62 -35.25 5.61
N ARG A 283 -17.34 -35.10 5.97
CA ARG A 283 -16.87 -35.25 7.37
C ARG A 283 -17.25 -34.00 8.18
N ARG A 284 -17.90 -34.18 9.34
CA ARG A 284 -18.31 -33.09 10.24
C ARG A 284 -18.10 -33.51 11.69
N TRP A 285 -17.93 -32.52 12.59
CA TRP A 285 -17.88 -32.76 14.04
C TRP A 285 -19.31 -32.84 14.56
N PHE A 286 -19.73 -34.02 15.00
CA PHE A 286 -21.05 -34.25 15.56
C PHE A 286 -21.02 -34.17 17.07
N SER A 287 -22.11 -33.70 17.65
CA SER A 287 -22.34 -33.77 19.09
C SER A 287 -23.80 -34.09 19.39
N ILE A 288 -24.02 -34.84 20.46
CA ILE A 288 -25.34 -35.11 21.02
C ILE A 288 -25.51 -34.19 22.22
N GLN A 289 -26.41 -33.22 22.12
CA GLN A 289 -26.62 -32.17 23.13
C GLN A 289 -28.11 -31.95 23.30
N ASN A 290 -28.62 -31.90 24.54
CA ASN A 290 -30.03 -31.58 24.84
C ASN A 290 -31.06 -32.37 24.02
N ASN A 291 -30.90 -33.68 23.86
CA ASN A 291 -31.76 -34.55 23.03
C ASN A 291 -31.80 -34.18 21.53
N GLN A 292 -30.81 -33.43 21.04
CA GLN A 292 -30.61 -33.09 19.64
C GLN A 292 -29.33 -33.74 19.11
N LEU A 293 -29.36 -34.08 17.82
CA LEU A 293 -28.15 -34.45 17.08
C LEU A 293 -27.75 -33.25 16.23
N VAL A 294 -26.58 -32.67 16.52
CA VAL A 294 -26.07 -31.48 15.83
C VAL A 294 -24.70 -31.74 15.22
N TYR A 295 -24.31 -30.92 14.25
CA TYR A 295 -22.94 -30.92 13.74
C TYR A 295 -22.38 -29.52 13.48
N GLN A 296 -21.06 -29.40 13.52
CA GLN A 296 -20.30 -28.19 13.17
C GLN A 296 -19.33 -28.48 12.01
N LYS A 297 -19.05 -27.47 11.18
CA LYS A 297 -18.07 -27.57 10.08
C LYS A 297 -16.68 -27.18 10.57
N LYS A 298 -16.57 -26.08 11.31
CA LYS A 298 -15.34 -25.59 11.93
C LYS A 298 -15.58 -25.26 13.42
N PHE A 299 -14.50 -25.23 14.19
CA PHE A 299 -14.56 -24.83 15.60
C PHE A 299 -15.14 -23.41 15.72
N LYS A 300 -16.16 -23.24 16.59
CA LYS A 300 -16.99 -22.03 16.81
C LYS A 300 -18.08 -21.72 15.78
N ASP A 301 -18.35 -22.61 14.82
CA ASP A 301 -19.57 -22.47 14.00
C ASP A 301 -20.83 -22.72 14.85
N ASN A 302 -21.94 -22.05 14.52
CA ASN A 302 -23.23 -22.38 15.11
C ASN A 302 -23.60 -23.84 14.77
N PRO A 303 -23.93 -24.68 15.77
CA PRO A 303 -24.25 -26.08 15.54
C PRO A 303 -25.50 -26.20 14.65
N THR A 304 -25.36 -26.94 13.55
CA THR A 304 -26.48 -27.22 12.65
C THR A 304 -27.25 -28.42 13.17
N VAL A 305 -28.53 -28.22 13.47
CA VAL A 305 -29.42 -29.27 13.96
C VAL A 305 -29.75 -30.25 12.83
N VAL A 306 -29.31 -31.51 12.98
CA VAL A 306 -29.67 -32.61 12.07
C VAL A 306 -31.02 -33.18 12.45
N VAL A 307 -31.23 -33.34 13.76
CA VAL A 307 -32.44 -33.88 14.36
C VAL A 307 -32.82 -32.99 15.54
N GLU A 308 -34.00 -32.38 15.46
CA GLU A 308 -34.53 -31.46 16.48
C GLU A 308 -35.02 -32.17 17.73
N ASP A 309 -35.49 -33.42 17.59
CA ASP A 309 -35.96 -34.24 18.69
C ASP A 309 -35.62 -35.71 18.46
N LEU A 310 -34.64 -36.21 19.20
CA LEU A 310 -34.24 -37.62 19.13
C LEU A 310 -35.37 -38.56 19.58
N ARG A 311 -36.34 -38.15 20.41
CA ARG A 311 -37.43 -39.04 20.88
C ARG A 311 -38.19 -39.71 19.74
N LEU A 312 -38.40 -38.99 18.65
CA LEU A 312 -39.17 -39.48 17.51
C LEU A 312 -38.31 -40.26 16.51
N CYS A 313 -37.05 -40.56 16.86
CA CYS A 313 -36.10 -41.15 15.95
C CYS A 313 -35.89 -42.65 16.20
N THR A 314 -35.51 -43.34 15.13
CA THR A 314 -35.02 -44.73 15.19
C THR A 314 -33.67 -44.82 14.49
N VAL A 315 -32.79 -45.68 15.00
CA VAL A 315 -31.48 -45.93 14.39
C VAL A 315 -31.54 -47.26 13.65
N LYS A 316 -31.22 -47.24 12.35
CA LYS A 316 -31.18 -48.41 11.48
C LYS A 316 -29.75 -48.78 11.12
N HIS A 317 -29.50 -50.08 11.10
CA HIS A 317 -28.30 -50.66 10.51
C HIS A 317 -28.47 -50.68 9.00
N CYS A 318 -27.46 -50.22 8.26
CA CYS A 318 -27.49 -50.21 6.81
C CYS A 318 -26.39 -51.14 6.30
N GLU A 319 -26.74 -52.40 6.02
CA GLU A 319 -25.82 -53.41 5.49
C GLU A 319 -25.76 -53.39 3.94
N ASP A 320 -26.80 -52.88 3.28
CA ASP A 320 -26.97 -52.89 1.81
C ASP A 320 -26.34 -51.68 1.09
N ILE A 321 -25.41 -50.96 1.72
CA ILE A 321 -24.80 -49.74 1.17
C ILE A 321 -23.31 -49.97 0.93
N GLU A 322 -22.79 -49.47 -0.21
CA GLU A 322 -21.40 -49.68 -0.65
C GLU A 322 -20.30 -49.29 0.37
N ARG A 323 -20.61 -48.45 1.37
CA ARG A 323 -19.63 -47.96 2.35
C ARG A 323 -19.74 -48.71 3.68
N ARG A 324 -18.57 -49.09 4.22
CA ARG A 324 -18.44 -49.73 5.53
C ARG A 324 -18.79 -48.76 6.66
N PHE A 325 -19.27 -49.33 7.76
CA PHE A 325 -19.57 -48.65 9.02
C PHE A 325 -20.68 -47.59 8.98
N CYS A 326 -21.62 -47.74 8.05
CA CYS A 326 -22.76 -46.85 7.92
C CYS A 326 -23.91 -47.21 8.88
N PHE A 327 -24.64 -46.18 9.30
CA PHE A 327 -25.90 -46.29 10.02
C PHE A 327 -26.81 -45.12 9.65
N GLU A 328 -28.11 -45.29 9.85
CA GLU A 328 -29.10 -44.28 9.50
C GLU A 328 -29.91 -43.87 10.73
N VAL A 329 -30.05 -42.57 10.94
CA VAL A 329 -30.94 -42.00 11.96
C VAL A 329 -32.18 -41.48 11.24
N VAL A 330 -33.32 -42.12 11.48
CA VAL A 330 -34.59 -41.83 10.82
C VAL A 330 -35.50 -41.09 11.78
N SER A 331 -35.89 -39.86 11.43
CA SER A 331 -36.94 -39.08 12.09
C SER A 331 -38.21 -39.01 11.22
N PRO A 332 -39.35 -38.52 11.73
CA PRO A 332 -40.59 -38.43 10.95
C PRO A 332 -40.48 -37.52 9.72
N THR A 333 -39.58 -36.53 9.75
CA THR A 333 -39.44 -35.51 8.70
C THR A 333 -38.14 -35.65 7.91
N LYS A 334 -37.13 -36.32 8.44
CA LYS A 334 -35.80 -36.42 7.82
C LYS A 334 -35.17 -37.79 8.10
N SER A 335 -34.50 -38.33 7.09
CA SER A 335 -33.57 -39.44 7.30
C SER A 335 -32.15 -38.97 7.07
N CYS A 336 -31.26 -39.24 8.02
CA CYS A 336 -29.85 -38.85 7.96
C CYS A 336 -28.97 -40.10 7.97
N MET A 337 -28.14 -40.23 6.93
CA MET A 337 -27.20 -41.33 6.83
C MET A 337 -25.80 -40.89 7.26
N LEU A 338 -25.21 -41.66 8.17
CA LEU A 338 -23.95 -41.38 8.84
C LEU A 338 -22.98 -42.56 8.69
N GLN A 339 -21.69 -42.28 8.79
CA GLN A 339 -20.62 -43.27 8.70
C GLN A 339 -19.56 -42.95 9.75
N ALA A 340 -19.17 -43.96 10.53
CA ALA A 340 -18.09 -43.88 11.52
C ALA A 340 -16.76 -44.40 10.93
N ASP A 341 -15.65 -44.10 11.61
CA ASP A 341 -14.31 -44.45 11.13
C ASP A 341 -13.92 -45.92 11.46
N SER A 342 -14.55 -46.55 12.45
CA SER A 342 -14.35 -47.96 12.81
C SER A 342 -15.65 -48.64 13.27
N GLU A 343 -15.66 -49.97 13.31
CA GLU A 343 -16.82 -50.74 13.80
C GLU A 343 -17.10 -50.46 15.29
N LYS A 344 -16.05 -50.31 16.11
CA LYS A 344 -16.16 -49.95 17.52
C LYS A 344 -16.82 -48.58 17.69
N LEU A 345 -16.38 -47.59 16.91
CA LEU A 345 -16.96 -46.24 16.90
C LEU A 345 -18.40 -46.26 16.39
N ARG A 346 -18.71 -47.05 15.35
CA ARG A 346 -20.08 -47.21 14.84
C ARG A 346 -21.01 -47.74 15.92
N GLN A 347 -20.62 -48.79 16.62
CA GLN A 347 -21.40 -49.36 17.71
C GLN A 347 -21.56 -48.37 18.87
N ALA A 348 -20.50 -47.64 19.21
CA ALA A 348 -20.54 -46.60 20.24
C ALA A 348 -21.52 -45.47 19.88
N TRP A 349 -21.47 -44.96 18.65
CA TRP A 349 -22.40 -43.93 18.16
C TRP A 349 -23.85 -44.41 18.09
N ILE A 350 -24.10 -45.62 17.59
CA ILE A 350 -25.46 -46.21 17.56
C ILE A 350 -26.00 -46.34 18.98
N LYS A 351 -25.21 -46.88 19.90
CA LYS A 351 -25.60 -47.07 21.31
C LYS A 351 -25.84 -45.73 22.00
N ALA A 352 -24.99 -44.72 21.76
CA ALA A 352 -25.17 -43.38 22.30
C ALA A 352 -26.48 -42.75 21.82
N VAL A 353 -26.76 -42.79 20.51
CA VAL A 353 -28.01 -42.27 19.96
C VAL A 353 -29.23 -43.03 20.51
N GLN A 354 -29.19 -44.37 20.56
CA GLN A 354 -30.27 -45.19 21.14
C GLN A 354 -30.51 -44.88 22.62
N ASN A 355 -29.45 -44.71 23.40
CA ASN A 355 -29.55 -44.34 24.82
C ASN A 355 -30.13 -42.94 25.00
N SER A 356 -29.72 -41.96 24.18
CA SER A 356 -30.29 -40.61 24.18
C SER A 356 -31.78 -40.61 23.82
N ILE A 357 -32.19 -41.43 22.84
CA ILE A 357 -33.62 -41.65 22.52
C ILE A 357 -34.37 -42.18 23.75
N ALA A 358 -33.84 -43.22 24.39
CA ALA A 358 -34.46 -43.84 25.56
C ALA A 358 -34.54 -42.90 26.78
N THR A 359 -33.52 -42.07 27.01
CA THR A 359 -33.52 -41.06 28.07
C THR A 359 -34.57 -39.98 27.79
N ALA A 360 -34.65 -39.51 26.55
CA ALA A 360 -35.64 -38.52 26.17
C ALA A 360 -37.10 -39.03 26.27
N PHE A 361 -37.33 -40.35 26.19
CA PHE A 361 -38.64 -40.96 26.48
C PHE A 361 -38.97 -41.08 27.98
N ARG A 362 -37.96 -41.23 28.84
CA ARG A 362 -38.12 -41.34 30.31
C ARG A 362 -38.43 -39.99 30.96
N ASP A 363 -38.08 -38.89 30.30
CA ASP A 363 -38.27 -37.51 30.77
C ASP A 363 -39.74 -37.02 30.67
N LYS A 364 -40.70 -37.95 30.82
CA LYS A 364 -42.14 -37.72 30.63
C LYS A 364 -42.91 -37.63 31.96
N GLY A 365 -42.26 -37.14 33.01
CA GLY A 365 -42.76 -37.30 34.37
C GLY A 365 -42.61 -36.13 35.32
N ASP A 366 -42.44 -34.87 34.89
CA ASP A 366 -42.55 -33.74 35.82
C ASP A 366 -42.81 -32.35 35.19
N GLU A 367 -43.75 -32.27 34.24
CA GLU A 367 -44.25 -30.97 33.74
C GLU A 367 -45.76 -30.92 33.92
N GLY A 368 -46.16 -30.64 35.16
CA GLY A 368 -47.53 -30.46 35.57
C GLY A 368 -47.61 -29.51 36.76
N GLU A 369 -47.22 -28.24 36.56
CA GLU A 369 -47.81 -27.05 37.20
C GLU A 369 -46.96 -25.79 36.96
N LYS A 370 -47.37 -24.96 35.99
CA LYS A 370 -47.58 -23.49 36.10
C LYS A 370 -47.55 -22.82 34.73
N LEU A 371 -48.68 -22.91 34.04
CA LEU A 371 -49.14 -21.82 33.19
C LEU A 371 -49.93 -20.85 34.08
N ASP A 372 -49.35 -19.68 34.32
CA ASP A 372 -50.01 -18.39 34.07
C ASP A 372 -49.21 -17.26 34.72
N ARG A 373 -48.80 -16.26 33.91
CA ARG A 373 -49.26 -14.86 34.06
C ARG A 373 -48.42 -13.87 33.25
N LYS A 374 -49.00 -13.50 32.10
CA LYS A 374 -49.11 -12.14 31.50
C LYS A 374 -47.86 -11.43 30.96
N SER A 375 -47.93 -11.21 29.65
CA SER A 375 -47.51 -10.00 28.93
C SER A 375 -48.01 -8.71 29.60
N SER A 376 -47.13 -7.69 29.72
CA SER A 376 -47.29 -6.36 29.12
C SER A 376 -46.19 -5.37 29.56
N THR A 377 -45.70 -4.62 28.57
CA THR A 377 -45.09 -3.28 28.56
C THR A 377 -45.14 -2.41 29.83
N SER A 378 -43.99 -1.83 30.20
CA SER A 378 -43.85 -0.39 30.41
C SER A 378 -42.39 0.09 30.47
N THR A 379 -42.27 1.34 30.04
CA THR A 379 -41.15 2.28 29.84
C THR A 379 -40.38 2.72 31.09
N GLY A 380 -39.12 3.15 30.90
CA GLY A 380 -38.36 4.06 31.78
C GLY A 380 -36.93 3.56 32.07
N SER A 381 -35.90 3.91 31.30
CA SER A 381 -35.10 5.16 31.36
C SER A 381 -34.05 5.17 32.49
N LEU A 382 -32.77 4.93 32.17
CA LEU A 382 -31.68 5.92 32.21
C LEU A 382 -30.29 5.26 31.97
N ASP A 383 -29.58 5.89 31.03
CA ASP A 383 -28.15 5.92 30.69
C ASP A 383 -27.11 5.18 31.56
N SER A 384 -26.17 4.52 30.87
CA SER A 384 -24.75 4.86 30.96
C SER A 384 -24.00 4.37 29.73
N GLY A 385 -23.33 5.30 29.06
CA GLY A 385 -22.58 5.09 27.82
C GLY A 385 -21.41 4.12 27.98
N GLY A 386 -21.28 3.24 26.99
CA GLY A 386 -20.10 2.45 26.73
C GLY A 386 -19.97 2.31 25.22
N GLU A 387 -18.94 2.93 24.66
CA GLU A 387 -18.57 2.83 23.26
C GLU A 387 -18.46 1.36 22.85
N LEU A 388 -19.30 0.95 21.91
CA LEU A 388 -19.23 -0.36 21.28
C LEU A 388 -17.99 -0.39 20.40
N LYS A 389 -16.93 -1.02 20.90
CA LYS A 389 -15.84 -1.56 20.07
C LYS A 389 -16.45 -2.52 19.05
N GLU A 390 -16.63 -2.05 17.82
CA GLU A 390 -16.92 -2.89 16.67
C GLU A 390 -15.80 -3.92 16.50
N LYS A 391 -16.10 -5.18 16.84
CA LYS A 391 -15.31 -6.35 16.41
C LYS A 391 -16.02 -6.95 15.19
N PRO A 392 -15.30 -7.32 14.12
CA PRO A 392 -15.91 -7.67 12.85
C PRO A 392 -16.66 -9.00 12.95
N ILE A 393 -17.96 -8.95 12.70
CA ILE A 393 -18.85 -10.11 12.63
C ILE A 393 -18.55 -10.85 11.31
N LYS A 394 -17.63 -11.82 11.36
CA LYS A 394 -17.25 -12.61 10.18
C LYS A 394 -18.31 -13.70 9.92
N GLY A 395 -19.31 -13.35 9.13
CA GLY A 395 -20.36 -14.26 8.68
C GLY A 395 -21.59 -13.59 8.05
N GLU A 396 -21.54 -12.29 7.79
CA GLU A 396 -22.68 -11.60 7.16
C GLU A 396 -22.95 -12.16 5.76
N SER A 397 -24.21 -12.55 5.52
CA SER A 397 -24.73 -12.93 4.21
C SER A 397 -24.52 -11.80 3.20
N ALA A 398 -24.40 -12.11 1.91
CA ALA A 398 -24.29 -11.10 0.84
C ALA A 398 -25.40 -10.04 0.95
N LEU A 399 -26.61 -10.48 1.30
CA LEU A 399 -27.73 -9.60 1.60
C LEU A 399 -27.41 -8.57 2.70
N GLN A 400 -26.91 -9.01 3.85
CA GLN A 400 -26.60 -8.11 4.98
C GLN A 400 -25.55 -7.08 4.61
N LYS A 401 -24.45 -7.50 3.97
CA LYS A 401 -23.36 -6.62 3.56
C LYS A 401 -23.80 -5.55 2.55
N VAL A 402 -24.58 -5.95 1.55
CA VAL A 402 -25.05 -5.02 0.51
C VAL A 402 -26.13 -4.09 1.05
N LEU A 403 -27.02 -4.56 1.94
CA LEU A 403 -28.06 -3.71 2.54
C LEU A 403 -27.53 -2.70 3.57
N ALA A 404 -26.35 -2.94 4.15
CA ALA A 404 -25.69 -2.00 5.05
C ALA A 404 -25.27 -0.69 4.36
N ILE A 405 -25.14 -0.69 3.02
CA ILE A 405 -24.77 0.48 2.24
C ILE A 405 -25.92 1.51 2.20
N PRO A 406 -25.64 2.81 2.35
CA PRO A 406 -26.66 3.85 2.31
C PRO A 406 -27.54 3.80 1.05
N GLY A 407 -28.86 3.77 1.26
CA GLY A 407 -29.87 3.73 0.20
C GLY A 407 -30.19 2.33 -0.35
N ASN A 408 -29.43 1.28 0.02
CA ASN A 408 -29.68 -0.07 -0.46
C ASN A 408 -30.83 -0.78 0.26
N THR A 409 -31.36 -0.22 1.36
CA THR A 409 -32.52 -0.73 2.12
C THR A 409 -33.85 -0.65 1.35
N CYS A 410 -33.89 0.13 0.28
CA CYS A 410 -35.02 0.25 -0.63
C CYS A 410 -34.57 0.01 -2.07
N CYS A 411 -35.46 -0.49 -2.92
CA CYS A 411 -35.23 -0.69 -4.34
C CYS A 411 -34.83 0.62 -5.03
N CYS A 412 -33.78 0.57 -5.86
CA CYS A 412 -33.21 1.74 -6.52
C CYS A 412 -34.23 2.54 -7.35
N ASP A 413 -35.17 1.85 -8.01
CA ASP A 413 -36.09 2.46 -8.98
C ASP A 413 -37.46 2.82 -8.41
N CYS A 414 -38.15 1.89 -7.75
CA CYS A 414 -39.51 2.12 -7.23
C CYS A 414 -39.57 2.42 -5.73
N GLY A 415 -38.45 2.39 -5.02
CA GLY A 415 -38.39 2.65 -3.58
C GLY A 415 -39.00 1.55 -2.69
N GLN A 416 -39.40 0.40 -3.24
CA GLN A 416 -39.93 -0.71 -2.45
C GLN A 416 -38.92 -1.18 -1.39
N PRO A 417 -39.30 -1.30 -0.11
CA PRO A 417 -38.38 -1.73 0.95
C PRO A 417 -37.94 -3.17 0.74
N ASP A 418 -36.81 -3.51 1.38
CA ASP A 418 -36.31 -4.88 1.51
C ASP A 418 -35.97 -5.56 0.16
N PRO A 419 -35.12 -4.94 -0.70
CA PRO A 419 -34.74 -5.54 -1.97
C PRO A 419 -33.93 -6.84 -1.77
N ARG A 420 -34.19 -7.82 -2.64
CA ARG A 420 -33.56 -9.17 -2.60
C ARG A 420 -32.80 -9.52 -3.88
N TRP A 421 -32.72 -8.59 -4.81
CA TRP A 421 -31.96 -8.71 -6.05
C TRP A 421 -31.01 -7.54 -6.20
N ALA A 422 -30.01 -7.69 -7.05
CA ALA A 422 -29.05 -6.66 -7.37
C ALA A 422 -28.67 -6.71 -8.85
N SER A 423 -28.32 -5.56 -9.41
CA SER A 423 -27.64 -5.48 -10.71
C SER A 423 -26.15 -5.29 -10.49
N ILE A 424 -25.37 -6.28 -10.91
CA ILE A 424 -23.95 -6.40 -10.55
C ILE A 424 -23.02 -5.52 -11.39
N ASN A 425 -23.46 -5.11 -12.59
CA ASN A 425 -22.73 -4.16 -13.42
C ASN A 425 -23.05 -2.70 -13.07
N LEU A 426 -24.23 -2.45 -12.50
CA LEU A 426 -24.67 -1.11 -12.08
C LEU A 426 -24.38 -0.81 -10.61
N GLY A 427 -24.22 -1.83 -9.76
CA GLY A 427 -24.00 -1.63 -8.31
C GLY A 427 -25.26 -1.21 -7.55
N ILE A 428 -26.44 -1.71 -7.93
CA ILE A 428 -27.74 -1.30 -7.34
C ILE A 428 -28.54 -2.49 -6.79
N THR A 429 -29.40 -2.23 -5.80
CA THR A 429 -30.36 -3.22 -5.26
C THR A 429 -31.77 -3.00 -5.81
N LEU A 430 -32.47 -4.11 -6.05
CA LEU A 430 -33.74 -4.18 -6.79
C LEU A 430 -34.75 -5.08 -6.06
N CYS A 431 -36.03 -4.71 -6.12
CA CYS A 431 -37.13 -5.59 -5.73
C CYS A 431 -37.43 -6.62 -6.83
N ILE A 432 -38.33 -7.57 -6.55
CA ILE A 432 -38.68 -8.64 -7.50
C ILE A 432 -39.19 -8.09 -8.84
N GLN A 433 -40.04 -7.06 -8.79
CA GLN A 433 -40.66 -6.48 -9.98
C GLN A 433 -39.63 -5.72 -10.84
N CYS A 434 -38.86 -4.81 -10.24
CA CYS A 434 -37.83 -4.05 -10.95
C CYS A 434 -36.72 -4.97 -11.47
N SER A 435 -36.33 -6.00 -10.72
CA SER A 435 -35.36 -7.00 -11.19
C SER A 435 -35.87 -7.75 -12.43
N GLY A 436 -37.17 -8.05 -12.51
CA GLY A 436 -37.81 -8.63 -13.70
C GLY A 436 -37.78 -7.72 -14.92
N ILE A 437 -37.89 -6.40 -14.72
CA ILE A 437 -37.77 -5.39 -15.79
C ILE A 437 -36.30 -5.26 -16.24
N HIS A 438 -35.36 -5.18 -15.30
CA HIS A 438 -33.94 -5.13 -15.64
C HIS A 438 -33.50 -6.36 -16.46
N ARG A 439 -34.04 -7.54 -16.19
CA ARG A 439 -33.81 -8.74 -17.00
C ARG A 439 -34.33 -8.60 -18.43
N SER A 440 -35.45 -7.90 -18.65
CA SER A 440 -36.00 -7.71 -19.99
C SER A 440 -35.27 -6.64 -20.81
N LEU A 441 -34.43 -5.80 -20.19
CA LEU A 441 -33.55 -4.89 -20.93
C LEU A 441 -32.42 -5.62 -21.66
N GLY A 442 -32.00 -6.77 -21.12
CA GLY A 442 -30.86 -7.54 -21.63
C GLY A 442 -29.56 -7.26 -20.87
N VAL A 443 -28.64 -8.22 -21.00
CA VAL A 443 -27.39 -8.28 -20.21
C VAL A 443 -26.40 -7.15 -20.49
N HIS A 444 -26.57 -6.44 -21.61
CA HIS A 444 -25.76 -5.27 -21.98
C HIS A 444 -26.18 -4.00 -21.23
N PHE A 445 -27.38 -3.97 -20.63
CA PHE A 445 -27.82 -2.89 -19.75
C PHE A 445 -27.77 -3.28 -18.27
N SER A 446 -28.25 -4.47 -17.92
CA SER A 446 -28.31 -4.89 -16.52
C SER A 446 -28.10 -6.39 -16.34
N LYS A 447 -27.22 -6.75 -15.41
CA LYS A 447 -26.88 -8.12 -15.05
C LYS A 447 -27.43 -8.43 -13.66
N VAL A 448 -28.59 -9.08 -13.61
CA VAL A 448 -29.33 -9.30 -12.35
C VAL A 448 -28.91 -10.59 -11.65
N ARG A 449 -28.65 -10.50 -10.34
CA ARG A 449 -28.42 -11.62 -9.40
C ARG A 449 -29.31 -11.50 -8.17
N SER A 450 -29.64 -12.62 -7.55
CA SER A 450 -30.32 -12.69 -6.26
C SER A 450 -29.32 -12.54 -5.12
N LEU A 451 -29.65 -11.72 -4.13
CA LEU A 451 -28.84 -11.54 -2.92
C LEU A 451 -28.98 -12.71 -1.92
N THR A 452 -29.97 -13.58 -2.13
CA THR A 452 -30.28 -14.70 -1.23
C THR A 452 -30.14 -16.07 -1.86
N LEU A 453 -30.33 -16.18 -3.18
CA LEU A 453 -30.35 -17.46 -3.89
C LEU A 453 -29.06 -17.75 -4.68
N ASP A 454 -28.34 -16.72 -5.13
CA ASP A 454 -27.12 -16.90 -5.93
C ASP A 454 -25.88 -16.91 -5.04
N SER A 455 -24.83 -17.61 -5.47
CA SER A 455 -23.49 -17.52 -4.88
C SER A 455 -22.82 -16.21 -5.28
N TRP A 456 -22.20 -15.52 -4.33
CA TRP A 456 -21.52 -14.25 -4.55
C TRP A 456 -20.01 -14.38 -4.44
N GLU A 457 -19.32 -13.91 -5.47
CA GLU A 457 -17.87 -13.82 -5.49
C GLU A 457 -17.40 -12.63 -4.63
N PRO A 458 -16.28 -12.75 -3.90
CA PRO A 458 -15.81 -11.68 -3.02
C PRO A 458 -15.59 -10.33 -3.73
N GLU A 459 -15.06 -10.35 -4.95
CA GLU A 459 -14.78 -9.16 -5.76
C GLU A 459 -16.07 -8.45 -6.15
N LEU A 460 -17.07 -9.23 -6.56
CA LEU A 460 -18.38 -8.72 -6.93
C LEU A 460 -19.14 -8.12 -5.75
N LEU A 461 -19.01 -8.76 -4.57
CA LEU A 461 -19.57 -8.24 -3.34
C LEU A 461 -18.91 -6.91 -2.95
N LYS A 462 -17.60 -6.77 -3.13
CA LYS A 462 -16.90 -5.50 -2.93
C LYS A 462 -17.36 -4.41 -3.89
N VAL A 463 -17.56 -4.72 -5.17
CA VAL A 463 -18.17 -3.77 -6.12
C VAL A 463 -19.52 -3.26 -5.60
N MET A 464 -20.36 -4.17 -5.09
CA MET A 464 -21.66 -3.81 -4.49
C MET A 464 -21.56 -3.06 -3.15
N CYS A 465 -20.43 -3.15 -2.45
CA CYS A 465 -20.21 -2.42 -1.20
C CYS A 465 -19.58 -1.04 -1.42
N GLU A 466 -18.83 -0.85 -2.50
CA GLU A 466 -18.24 0.44 -2.88
C GLU A 466 -19.20 1.31 -3.70
N LEU A 467 -20.15 0.68 -4.41
CA LEU A 467 -21.28 1.33 -5.08
C LEU A 467 -22.57 1.16 -4.26
N GLY A 468 -23.59 1.95 -4.58
CA GLY A 468 -24.89 1.82 -3.93
C GLY A 468 -25.96 2.67 -4.60
N ASN A 469 -27.22 2.42 -4.24
CA ASN A 469 -28.37 3.11 -4.80
C ASN A 469 -28.28 4.62 -4.65
N GLY A 470 -27.72 5.12 -3.54
CA GLY A 470 -27.49 6.55 -3.33
C GLY A 470 -26.60 7.15 -4.41
N ALA A 471 -25.38 6.60 -4.58
CA ALA A 471 -24.41 7.06 -5.58
C ALA A 471 -24.95 6.95 -7.01
N ILE A 472 -25.59 5.83 -7.34
CA ILE A 472 -26.14 5.61 -8.69
C ILE A 472 -27.33 6.52 -8.98
N ASN A 473 -28.19 6.80 -8.01
CA ASN A 473 -29.28 7.77 -8.19
C ASN A 473 -28.76 9.20 -8.33
N GLN A 474 -27.67 9.57 -7.65
CA GLN A 474 -27.04 10.88 -7.86
C GLN A 474 -26.56 11.08 -9.31
N ILE A 475 -26.17 10.00 -10.00
CA ILE A 475 -25.73 10.03 -11.40
C ILE A 475 -26.94 9.92 -12.35
N TYR A 476 -27.74 8.86 -12.22
CA TYR A 476 -28.80 8.49 -13.15
C TYR A 476 -30.15 9.14 -12.88
N GLU A 477 -30.32 9.85 -11.76
CA GLU A 477 -31.51 10.67 -11.45
C GLU A 477 -31.15 12.16 -11.24
N ALA A 478 -29.94 12.60 -11.62
CA ALA A 478 -29.40 13.93 -11.34
C ALA A 478 -30.35 15.09 -11.71
N ARG A 479 -31.02 15.00 -12.86
CA ARG A 479 -31.97 16.01 -13.38
C ARG A 479 -33.43 15.58 -13.30
N ARG A 480 -33.76 14.55 -12.53
CA ARG A 480 -35.13 14.02 -12.44
C ARG A 480 -36.11 15.08 -11.96
N GLU A 481 -35.73 15.83 -10.92
CA GLU A 481 -36.58 16.89 -10.33
C GLU A 481 -36.72 18.08 -11.27
N GLU A 482 -35.64 18.50 -11.93
CA GLU A 482 -35.66 19.57 -12.95
C GLU A 482 -36.61 19.26 -14.10
N LEU A 483 -36.65 17.99 -14.53
CA LEU A 483 -37.51 17.51 -15.61
C LEU A 483 -38.94 17.20 -15.16
N GLY A 484 -39.27 17.41 -13.87
CA GLY A 484 -40.60 17.13 -13.31
C GLY A 484 -41.01 15.65 -13.40
N SER A 485 -40.04 14.74 -13.55
CA SER A 485 -40.34 13.32 -13.73
C SER A 485 -40.64 12.66 -12.39
N ARG A 486 -41.85 12.14 -12.22
CA ARG A 486 -42.24 11.39 -11.02
C ARG A 486 -41.48 10.07 -10.95
N LYS A 487 -40.90 9.76 -9.78
CA LYS A 487 -40.34 8.44 -9.48
C LYS A 487 -41.47 7.43 -9.19
N PRO A 488 -41.42 6.21 -9.75
CA PRO A 488 -42.41 5.18 -9.47
C PRO A 488 -42.46 4.82 -7.98
N GLN A 489 -43.65 4.42 -7.52
CA GLN A 489 -43.91 3.99 -6.15
C GLN A 489 -44.20 2.49 -6.09
N PRO A 490 -44.10 1.86 -4.91
CA PRO A 490 -44.46 0.45 -4.74
C PRO A 490 -45.95 0.24 -5.04
N GLY A 491 -46.26 -0.57 -6.06
CA GLY A 491 -47.62 -0.85 -6.51
C GLY A 491 -48.04 -0.14 -7.81
N ASP A 492 -47.22 0.76 -8.35
CA ASP A 492 -47.47 1.37 -9.67
C ASP A 492 -47.47 0.27 -10.78
N PRO A 493 -48.27 0.43 -11.86
CA PRO A 493 -48.35 -0.55 -12.94
C PRO A 493 -47.00 -0.87 -13.56
N ARG A 494 -46.73 -2.16 -13.83
CA ARG A 494 -45.43 -2.63 -14.36
C ARG A 494 -44.95 -1.86 -15.59
N HIS A 495 -45.85 -1.50 -16.51
CA HIS A 495 -45.49 -0.79 -17.74
C HIS A 495 -45.00 0.64 -17.48
N GLU A 496 -45.51 1.33 -16.46
CA GLU A 496 -45.04 2.66 -16.04
C GLU A 496 -43.65 2.57 -15.39
N VAL A 497 -43.46 1.59 -14.50
CA VAL A 497 -42.15 1.31 -13.89
C VAL A 497 -41.12 0.97 -14.96
N GLU A 498 -41.50 0.17 -15.96
CA GLU A 498 -40.64 -0.19 -17.08
C GLU A 498 -40.25 1.00 -17.94
N ALA A 499 -41.21 1.89 -18.26
CA ALA A 499 -40.92 3.13 -18.98
C ALA A 499 -39.93 4.01 -18.23
N TYR A 500 -40.07 4.13 -16.90
CA TYR A 500 -39.13 4.89 -16.06
C TYR A 500 -37.73 4.27 -16.05
N ILE A 501 -37.62 2.95 -15.86
CA ILE A 501 -36.33 2.24 -15.84
C ILE A 501 -35.62 2.36 -17.20
N LYS A 502 -36.36 2.26 -18.32
CA LYS A 502 -35.80 2.51 -19.66
C LYS A 502 -35.31 3.95 -19.80
N ALA A 503 -36.12 4.93 -19.41
CA ALA A 503 -35.73 6.33 -19.43
C ALA A 503 -34.47 6.61 -18.59
N LYS A 504 -34.34 5.93 -17.44
CA LYS A 504 -33.22 6.06 -16.52
C LYS A 504 -31.93 5.47 -17.09
N TYR A 505 -31.92 4.19 -17.48
CA TYR A 505 -30.67 3.48 -17.81
C TYR A 505 -30.39 3.34 -19.31
N VAL A 506 -31.43 3.17 -20.13
CA VAL A 506 -31.29 3.00 -21.58
C VAL A 506 -31.16 4.36 -22.25
N ASP A 507 -32.14 5.24 -22.03
CA ASP A 507 -32.16 6.57 -22.65
C ASP A 507 -31.29 7.59 -21.90
N ARG A 508 -30.91 7.27 -20.65
CA ARG A 508 -30.09 8.11 -19.75
C ARG A 508 -30.66 9.52 -19.61
N ARG A 509 -31.98 9.62 -19.64
CA ARG A 509 -32.74 10.87 -19.79
C ARG A 509 -32.50 11.85 -18.64
N PHE A 510 -32.29 11.34 -17.43
CA PHE A 510 -32.12 12.16 -16.24
C PHE A 510 -30.64 12.44 -15.89
N VAL A 511 -29.69 11.86 -16.63
CA VAL A 511 -28.25 12.13 -16.42
C VAL A 511 -27.95 13.58 -16.77
N ARG A 512 -27.18 14.28 -15.92
CA ARG A 512 -26.69 15.64 -16.19
C ARG A 512 -25.49 15.54 -17.12
N ARG A 513 -25.46 16.32 -18.20
CA ARG A 513 -24.27 16.39 -19.06
C ARG A 513 -23.31 17.43 -18.48
N PRO A 514 -22.04 17.08 -18.20
CA PRO A 514 -21.06 18.05 -17.70
C PRO A 514 -20.67 19.03 -18.83
N THR A 515 -20.21 20.22 -18.45
CA THR A 515 -19.58 21.14 -19.41
C THR A 515 -18.16 20.67 -19.75
N ASP A 516 -17.61 21.12 -20.88
CA ASP A 516 -16.23 20.77 -21.28
C ASP A 516 -15.20 21.20 -20.24
N GLU A 517 -15.45 22.30 -19.53
CA GLU A 517 -14.59 22.80 -18.44
C GLU A 517 -14.67 21.91 -17.19
N GLU A 518 -15.89 21.48 -16.79
CA GLU A 518 -16.07 20.53 -15.68
C GLU A 518 -15.37 19.20 -15.98
N LEU A 519 -15.54 18.69 -17.21
CA LEU A 519 -14.91 17.45 -17.65
C LEU A 519 -13.39 17.58 -17.66
N ARG A 520 -12.84 18.69 -18.17
CA ARG A 520 -11.42 19.00 -18.13
C ARG A 520 -10.86 18.98 -16.71
N ASN A 521 -11.51 19.72 -15.80
CA ASN A 521 -11.07 19.81 -14.41
C ASN A 521 -11.10 18.44 -13.71
N LYS A 522 -12.13 17.64 -13.98
CA LYS A 522 -12.28 16.28 -13.44
C LYS A 522 -11.16 15.36 -13.94
N VAL A 523 -10.90 15.32 -15.25
CA VAL A 523 -9.83 14.51 -15.85
C VAL A 523 -8.45 14.90 -15.31
N VAL A 524 -8.16 16.21 -15.20
CA VAL A 524 -6.90 16.72 -14.63
C VAL A 524 -6.75 16.36 -13.16
N ALA A 525 -7.85 16.36 -12.39
CA ALA A 525 -7.82 15.94 -10.99
C ALA A 525 -7.50 14.43 -10.86
N LEU A 526 -8.16 13.59 -11.67
CA LEU A 526 -7.95 12.14 -11.67
C LEU A 526 -6.53 11.76 -12.13
N SER A 527 -5.98 12.41 -13.15
CA SER A 527 -4.62 12.11 -13.64
C SER A 527 -3.52 12.48 -12.64
N LYS A 528 -3.72 13.52 -11.81
CA LYS A 528 -2.76 13.88 -10.76
C LYS A 528 -2.68 12.82 -9.64
N GLN A 529 -3.71 12.01 -9.47
CA GLN A 529 -3.74 10.96 -8.46
C GLN A 529 -2.83 9.78 -8.82
N GLU A 530 -2.59 9.53 -10.12
CA GLU A 530 -1.61 8.56 -10.62
C GLU A 530 -0.19 8.88 -10.13
N LYS A 531 0.27 10.14 -10.20
CA LYS A 531 1.64 10.52 -9.80
C LYS A 531 1.97 10.18 -8.35
N ARG A 532 0.96 10.18 -7.46
CA ARG A 532 1.11 9.76 -6.06
C ARG A 532 1.21 8.25 -5.91
N LEU A 533 0.58 7.49 -6.80
CA LEU A 533 0.59 6.02 -6.80
C LEU A 533 1.88 5.50 -7.47
N SER A 534 2.33 6.10 -8.57
CA SER A 534 3.56 5.72 -9.29
C SER A 534 4.84 5.96 -8.47
N SER A 535 4.90 7.01 -7.63
CA SER A 535 6.03 7.23 -6.71
C SER A 535 6.22 6.13 -5.66
N SER A 536 5.24 5.23 -5.53
CA SER A 536 5.26 4.11 -4.58
C SER A 536 5.73 2.79 -5.21
N SER A 537 5.89 2.70 -6.54
CA SER A 537 5.98 1.42 -7.27
C SER A 537 7.13 1.33 -8.29
N GLU A 538 8.12 2.21 -8.26
CA GLU A 538 9.31 2.09 -9.13
C GLU A 538 10.44 1.32 -8.44
N HIS A 539 10.43 -0.02 -8.53
CA HIS A 539 11.64 -0.84 -8.43
C HIS A 539 11.53 -1.98 -9.47
N LEU A 540 12.03 -1.72 -10.68
CA LEU A 540 12.40 -2.80 -11.61
C LEU A 540 13.69 -3.47 -11.10
N PRO A 541 13.86 -4.80 -11.25
CA PRO A 541 15.10 -5.46 -10.85
C PRO A 541 16.27 -5.00 -11.76
N PRO A 542 17.49 -4.83 -11.21
CA PRO A 542 18.63 -4.38 -11.98
C PRO A 542 19.10 -5.46 -12.97
N ARG A 543 19.53 -5.00 -14.15
CA ARG A 543 20.19 -5.83 -15.17
C ARG A 543 21.48 -6.45 -14.58
N PRO A 544 21.78 -7.73 -14.83
CA PRO A 544 22.98 -8.35 -14.27
C PRO A 544 24.27 -7.69 -14.81
N PRO A 545 25.31 -7.51 -13.97
CA PRO A 545 26.55 -6.87 -14.38
C PRO A 545 27.37 -7.77 -15.32
N PRO A 546 28.20 -7.17 -16.20
CA PRO A 546 29.09 -7.95 -17.08
C PRO A 546 30.19 -8.65 -16.25
N PRO A 547 30.69 -9.82 -16.70
CA PRO A 547 31.69 -10.58 -15.96
C PRO A 547 33.06 -9.91 -16.03
N THR A 548 33.61 -9.49 -14.89
CA THR A 548 35.01 -9.05 -14.76
C THR A 548 35.97 -10.22 -14.46
N PRO A 549 37.24 -10.14 -14.90
CA PRO A 549 38.13 -11.29 -15.02
C PRO A 549 38.85 -11.67 -13.71
N LYS A 550 39.19 -12.95 -13.61
CA LYS A 550 39.99 -13.55 -12.51
C LYS A 550 41.41 -12.97 -12.46
N LEU A 551 41.86 -12.57 -11.28
CA LEU A 551 43.29 -12.38 -10.93
C LEU A 551 43.65 -13.21 -9.70
N ARG A 552 44.87 -13.77 -9.76
CA ARG A 552 45.49 -14.77 -8.87
C ARG A 552 45.93 -14.22 -7.50
N PRO A 553 46.19 -15.09 -6.51
CA PRO A 553 46.43 -14.69 -5.12
C PRO A 553 47.91 -14.32 -4.84
N ALA A 554 48.13 -13.38 -3.93
CA ALA A 554 49.43 -13.08 -3.35
C ALA A 554 49.35 -12.84 -1.82
N VAL A 555 49.85 -13.85 -1.09
CA VAL A 555 50.73 -13.88 0.09
C VAL A 555 50.67 -12.76 1.17
N ALA A 556 50.17 -13.16 2.34
CA ALA A 556 50.54 -12.91 3.75
C ALA A 556 51.31 -11.65 4.23
N SER A 557 50.73 -11.01 5.26
CA SER A 557 51.32 -10.51 6.52
C SER A 557 50.19 -9.72 7.23
N GLY A 558 49.71 -9.96 8.46
CA GLY A 558 50.27 -10.58 9.65
C GLY A 558 50.39 -9.51 10.73
N MET A 559 49.36 -9.34 11.59
CA MET A 559 49.50 -8.99 13.02
C MET A 559 48.15 -9.07 13.76
N GLU A 560 48.15 -9.88 14.82
CA GLU A 560 47.05 -10.25 15.70
C GLU A 560 46.76 -9.20 16.78
N ALA A 561 45.53 -9.17 17.29
CA ALA A 561 45.27 -8.99 18.71
C ALA A 561 43.94 -9.67 19.12
N ARG A 562 44.06 -10.56 20.11
CA ARG A 562 43.08 -11.49 20.69
C ARG A 562 41.91 -10.83 21.42
N ARG A 563 40.77 -11.53 21.48
CA ARG A 563 40.10 -11.87 22.75
C ARG A 563 39.16 -13.08 22.60
N ASP A 564 39.14 -13.87 23.66
CA ASP A 564 38.78 -15.28 23.73
C ASP A 564 37.28 -15.60 23.65
N SER A 565 37.04 -16.81 23.13
CA SER A 565 35.79 -17.54 23.01
C SER A 565 35.41 -18.24 24.32
N LEU A 566 34.11 -18.32 24.59
CA LEU A 566 33.47 -19.37 25.38
C LEU A 566 32.12 -19.66 24.72
N PHE A 567 31.99 -20.77 23.99
CA PHE A 567 30.85 -21.73 23.97
C PHE A 567 31.04 -22.72 22.79
N CYS A 568 30.97 -24.02 23.10
CA CYS A 568 31.18 -25.14 22.19
C CYS A 568 29.95 -25.38 21.27
N PRO A 569 30.15 -25.76 19.99
CA PRO A 569 29.10 -26.29 19.13
C PRO A 569 29.22 -27.83 19.00
N ASP A 570 28.10 -28.52 19.16
CA ASP A 570 27.93 -29.89 18.65
C ASP A 570 26.53 -30.03 18.02
N GLU A 571 26.51 -30.80 16.93
CA GLU A 571 25.37 -31.35 16.20
C GLU A 571 24.53 -30.41 15.32
N LEU A 572 24.94 -30.30 14.05
CA LEU A 572 24.03 -30.28 12.89
C LEU A 572 24.84 -30.52 11.60
N ASP A 573 25.21 -31.78 11.39
CA ASP A 573 25.76 -32.24 10.11
C ASP A 573 25.23 -33.66 9.84
N SER A 574 23.94 -33.76 9.50
CA SER A 574 23.37 -34.96 8.87
C SER A 574 21.96 -34.69 8.35
N LEU A 575 21.83 -34.17 7.13
CA LEU A 575 20.73 -34.49 6.22
C LEU A 575 21.07 -33.86 4.85
N PHE A 576 20.95 -34.63 3.77
CA PHE A 576 21.27 -34.29 2.37
C PHE A 576 22.71 -34.59 1.91
N SER A 577 23.15 -35.83 2.13
CA SER A 577 23.84 -36.58 1.06
C SER A 577 22.82 -37.53 0.40
N TYR A 578 23.08 -37.94 -0.84
CA TYR A 578 22.23 -38.72 -1.76
C TYR A 578 21.30 -37.92 -2.67
N PHE A 579 21.86 -37.36 -3.75
CA PHE A 579 21.82 -38.00 -5.08
C PHE A 579 22.55 -37.07 -6.07
N ASP A 580 23.79 -37.42 -6.41
CA ASP A 580 24.41 -36.95 -7.64
C ASP A 580 25.01 -38.18 -8.34
N ASN A 581 24.53 -38.44 -9.55
CA ASN A 581 25.11 -39.43 -10.46
C ASN A 581 24.97 -38.95 -11.90
N SER A 582 26.01 -38.23 -12.32
CA SER A 582 26.70 -38.37 -13.61
C SER A 582 25.89 -38.34 -14.92
N ALA A 583 26.19 -37.33 -15.75
CA ALA A 583 26.55 -37.55 -17.15
C ALA A 583 27.39 -36.38 -17.72
N LYS A 584 28.67 -36.65 -18.01
CA LYS A 584 29.55 -35.86 -18.88
C LYS A 584 29.03 -35.85 -20.32
N LEU A 585 29.18 -34.74 -21.05
CA LEU A 585 29.94 -34.73 -22.32
C LEU A 585 30.25 -33.31 -22.86
N ARG A 586 31.57 -33.10 -23.07
CA ARG A 586 32.25 -32.36 -24.17
C ARG A 586 32.19 -30.83 -24.31
N SER A 587 33.33 -30.27 -23.89
CA SER A 587 34.09 -29.16 -24.49
C SER A 587 34.29 -29.26 -26.01
N ILE A 588 34.13 -28.13 -26.72
CA ILE A 588 34.91 -27.75 -27.91
C ILE A 588 35.27 -26.26 -27.80
N LYS A 589 36.56 -25.96 -27.98
CA LYS A 589 37.17 -24.63 -28.11
C LYS A 589 37.26 -24.23 -29.60
N SER A 590 37.26 -22.93 -29.89
CA SER A 590 38.22 -22.16 -30.74
C SER A 590 37.52 -20.97 -31.41
N ALA A 591 37.92 -19.72 -31.15
CA ALA A 591 38.89 -18.87 -31.88
C ALA A 591 38.11 -17.75 -32.63
N ASP A 592 38.17 -16.49 -32.22
CA ASP A 592 39.23 -15.46 -32.36
C ASP A 592 39.14 -14.66 -33.69
N SER A 593 39.58 -13.40 -33.63
CA SER A 593 39.60 -12.31 -34.64
C SER A 593 38.32 -11.47 -34.78
N GLY A 594 38.35 -10.14 -34.88
CA GLY A 594 39.47 -9.20 -34.98
C GLY A 594 38.92 -7.77 -35.19
N ILE A 595 39.66 -6.82 -34.64
CA ILE A 595 39.43 -5.36 -34.57
C ILE A 595 39.60 -4.70 -35.95
N GLN A 596 38.88 -3.60 -36.24
CA GLN A 596 39.48 -2.41 -36.87
C GLN A 596 38.66 -1.12 -36.74
N ASN A 597 39.37 -0.08 -36.28
CA ASN A 597 39.01 1.33 -36.24
C ASN A 597 39.17 1.99 -37.62
N SER A 598 38.44 3.09 -37.86
CA SER A 598 38.91 4.19 -38.70
C SER A 598 38.24 5.51 -38.31
N ALA A 599 39.08 6.55 -38.20
CA ALA A 599 38.76 7.92 -37.82
C ALA A 599 38.89 8.88 -39.03
N ASP A 600 38.58 10.17 -38.75
CA ASP A 600 38.91 11.40 -39.49
C ASP A 600 37.83 11.90 -40.47
N GLY A 601 37.40 13.17 -40.52
CA GLY A 601 37.77 14.42 -39.85
C GLY A 601 37.01 15.60 -40.50
N SER A 602 36.88 16.74 -39.81
CA SER A 602 36.77 18.15 -40.32
C SER A 602 35.82 19.07 -39.52
N ARG A 603 36.39 20.21 -39.10
CA ARG A 603 35.85 21.32 -38.27
C ARG A 603 34.99 22.30 -39.08
N GLU A 604 33.99 22.93 -38.44
CA GLU A 604 34.03 24.38 -38.10
C GLU A 604 32.88 24.80 -37.16
N MET A 605 33.15 25.89 -36.43
CA MET A 605 32.50 26.41 -35.21
C MET A 605 31.22 27.21 -35.45
N LEU A 606 30.22 27.06 -34.58
CA LEU A 606 29.43 28.17 -34.00
C LEU A 606 28.89 27.77 -32.61
N ALA A 607 28.81 28.76 -31.72
CA ALA A 607 28.80 28.66 -30.27
C ALA A 607 27.41 28.49 -29.59
N ASN A 608 27.47 28.12 -28.30
CA ASN A 608 26.40 28.09 -27.27
C ASN A 608 25.35 26.98 -27.48
N THR A 609 25.09 26.02 -26.58
CA THR A 609 24.96 26.02 -25.10
C THR A 609 25.09 24.57 -24.57
N ALA A 610 25.41 24.41 -23.28
CA ALA A 610 25.66 23.09 -22.65
C ALA A 610 24.39 22.22 -22.53
N SER A 611 24.29 21.19 -23.38
CA SER A 611 23.44 20.03 -23.18
C SER A 611 24.26 18.92 -22.52
N THR A 612 23.99 18.64 -21.24
CA THR A 612 24.29 17.34 -20.65
C THR A 612 23.00 16.55 -20.59
N ASN A 613 22.81 15.67 -21.58
CA ASN A 613 21.90 14.55 -21.51
C ASN A 613 22.35 13.62 -20.37
N SER A 614 21.58 13.60 -19.28
CA SER A 614 21.40 12.40 -18.49
C SER A 614 20.09 11.77 -18.98
N LEU A 615 20.19 10.61 -19.60
CA LEU A 615 19.04 9.82 -20.03
C LEU A 615 18.33 9.27 -18.80
N THR A 616 17.35 10.01 -18.34
CA THR A 616 16.21 9.51 -17.58
C THR A 616 14.98 9.92 -18.39
N ASP A 617 14.16 8.96 -18.82
CA ASP A 617 12.86 9.24 -19.43
C ASP A 617 11.99 10.00 -18.42
N GLU A 618 12.12 11.32 -18.40
CA GLU A 618 11.13 12.18 -17.79
C GLU A 618 9.89 12.16 -18.69
N ILE A 619 8.82 11.52 -18.23
CA ILE A 619 7.50 11.63 -18.85
C ILE A 619 7.04 13.10 -18.72
N VAL A 620 7.33 13.89 -19.75
CA VAL A 620 6.80 15.24 -19.93
C VAL A 620 5.29 15.11 -20.16
N PHE A 621 4.50 15.64 -19.22
CA PHE A 621 3.04 15.69 -19.31
C PHE A 621 2.62 16.56 -20.50
N TYR A 622 2.12 15.94 -21.57
CA TYR A 622 1.36 16.64 -22.59
C TYR A 622 -0.06 16.85 -22.06
N GLU A 623 -0.54 18.09 -22.00
CA GLU A 623 -1.98 18.33 -21.81
C GLU A 623 -2.75 17.67 -22.97
N PRO A 624 -3.69 16.76 -22.70
CA PRO A 624 -4.47 16.10 -23.75
C PRO A 624 -5.18 17.13 -24.61
N LYS A 625 -5.14 16.95 -25.94
CA LYS A 625 -5.76 17.89 -26.88
C LYS A 625 -7.29 17.89 -26.82
N GLU A 626 -7.89 16.78 -26.40
CA GLU A 626 -9.34 16.60 -26.26
C GLU A 626 -9.71 15.87 -24.96
N TYR A 627 -10.74 16.38 -24.27
CA TYR A 627 -11.27 15.79 -23.04
C TYR A 627 -12.57 15.05 -23.37
N SER A 628 -12.59 13.73 -23.15
CA SER A 628 -13.73 12.88 -23.43
C SER A 628 -14.16 12.10 -22.19
N SER A 629 -15.41 11.61 -22.17
CA SER A 629 -15.89 10.70 -21.14
C SER A 629 -15.08 9.38 -21.13
N GLY A 630 -14.54 8.95 -22.28
CA GLY A 630 -13.59 7.84 -22.38
C GLY A 630 -12.29 8.11 -21.59
N LEU A 631 -11.73 9.32 -21.72
CA LEU A 631 -10.55 9.75 -20.97
C LEU A 631 -10.85 9.90 -19.46
N GLN A 632 -12.05 10.32 -19.08
CA GLN A 632 -12.50 10.28 -17.68
C GLN A 632 -12.52 8.84 -17.15
N LEU A 633 -13.12 7.89 -17.89
CA LEU A 633 -13.16 6.48 -17.50
C LEU A 633 -11.75 5.88 -17.36
N TYR A 634 -10.86 6.24 -18.28
CA TYR A 634 -9.44 5.83 -18.29
C TYR A 634 -8.72 6.22 -16.99
N TRP A 635 -8.79 7.49 -16.60
CA TRP A 635 -8.13 7.95 -15.37
C TRP A 635 -8.85 7.54 -14.10
N ALA A 636 -10.19 7.47 -14.10
CA ALA A 636 -10.97 6.97 -12.96
C ALA A 636 -10.64 5.50 -12.64
N ALA A 637 -10.41 4.68 -13.68
CA ALA A 637 -9.98 3.30 -13.53
C ALA A 637 -8.62 3.17 -12.83
N CYS A 638 -7.64 4.01 -13.22
CA CYS A 638 -6.33 4.09 -12.57
C CYS A 638 -6.44 4.59 -11.11
N ALA A 639 -7.25 5.63 -10.88
CA ALA A 639 -7.47 6.25 -9.57
C ALA A 639 -8.31 5.40 -8.60
N ARG A 640 -8.81 4.24 -9.05
CA ARG A 640 -9.63 3.30 -8.27
C ARG A 640 -11.00 3.84 -7.85
N SER A 641 -11.60 4.76 -8.62
CA SER A 641 -12.86 5.43 -8.26
C SER A 641 -14.07 4.85 -9.01
N LEU A 642 -14.78 3.90 -8.40
CA LEU A 642 -15.99 3.31 -8.99
C LEU A 642 -17.11 4.33 -9.28
N PRO A 643 -17.42 5.31 -8.41
CA PRO A 643 -18.44 6.31 -8.72
C PRO A 643 -18.10 7.15 -9.96
N ASP A 644 -16.83 7.57 -10.11
CA ASP A 644 -16.40 8.36 -11.27
C ASP A 644 -16.39 7.52 -12.56
N MET A 645 -16.09 6.21 -12.46
CA MET A 645 -16.23 5.27 -13.58
C MET A 645 -17.70 5.09 -13.97
N ALA A 646 -18.60 4.93 -13.00
CA ALA A 646 -20.04 4.82 -13.25
C ALA A 646 -20.63 6.10 -13.86
N GLU A 647 -20.14 7.27 -13.42
CA GLU A 647 -20.49 8.58 -13.99
C GLU A 647 -20.02 8.69 -15.44
N ALA A 648 -18.76 8.35 -15.73
CA ALA A 648 -18.22 8.35 -17.09
C ALA A 648 -19.03 7.44 -18.03
N LEU A 649 -19.38 6.22 -17.56
CA LEU A 649 -20.24 5.31 -18.31
C LEU A 649 -21.63 5.90 -18.55
N ALA A 650 -22.23 6.58 -17.56
CA ALA A 650 -23.51 7.29 -17.73
C ALA A 650 -23.40 8.42 -18.78
N HIS A 651 -22.28 9.12 -18.84
CA HIS A 651 -21.98 10.14 -19.87
C HIS A 651 -21.71 9.56 -21.26
N GLY A 652 -21.67 8.24 -21.43
CA GLY A 652 -21.48 7.61 -22.74
C GLY A 652 -20.05 7.18 -23.02
N ALA A 653 -19.19 7.08 -22.01
CA ALA A 653 -17.86 6.50 -22.19
C ALA A 653 -17.96 5.08 -22.73
N GLU A 654 -17.19 4.78 -23.77
CA GLU A 654 -17.02 3.42 -24.25
C GLU A 654 -16.15 2.64 -23.27
N VAL A 655 -16.61 1.46 -22.83
CA VAL A 655 -15.89 0.64 -21.84
C VAL A 655 -14.53 0.19 -22.37
N ASN A 656 -14.45 -0.04 -23.68
CA ASN A 656 -13.26 -0.47 -24.42
C ASN A 656 -12.55 0.70 -25.13
N TRP A 657 -12.79 1.93 -24.67
CA TRP A 657 -12.14 3.13 -25.21
C TRP A 657 -10.60 2.96 -25.18
N VAL A 658 -9.92 3.52 -26.17
CA VAL A 658 -8.47 3.42 -26.32
C VAL A 658 -7.84 4.80 -26.26
N ASN A 659 -6.81 4.96 -25.42
CA ASN A 659 -6.05 6.19 -25.38
C ASN A 659 -4.97 6.18 -26.47
N THR A 660 -5.18 6.88 -27.57
CA THR A 660 -4.20 6.94 -28.67
C THR A 660 -2.92 7.70 -28.30
N GLU A 661 -2.95 8.52 -27.26
CA GLU A 661 -1.79 9.28 -26.77
C GLU A 661 -0.93 8.46 -25.78
N ASP A 662 -1.50 7.39 -25.20
CA ASP A 662 -0.83 6.50 -24.24
C ASP A 662 -0.91 5.04 -24.72
N ASP A 663 -0.18 4.74 -25.80
CA ASP A 663 0.03 3.39 -26.33
C ASP A 663 -1.25 2.58 -26.58
N LYS A 664 -2.38 3.22 -26.91
CA LYS A 664 -3.67 2.56 -27.11
C LYS A 664 -4.14 1.74 -25.90
N LYS A 665 -3.68 2.07 -24.69
CA LYS A 665 -4.14 1.41 -23.47
C LYS A 665 -5.65 1.64 -23.28
N THR A 666 -6.30 0.67 -22.65
CA THR A 666 -7.72 0.71 -22.30
C THR A 666 -7.93 1.05 -20.84
N PRO A 667 -9.14 1.49 -20.42
CA PRO A 667 -9.48 1.62 -19.01
C PRO A 667 -9.24 0.36 -18.19
N LEU A 668 -9.40 -0.83 -18.78
CA LEU A 668 -9.11 -2.10 -18.09
C LEU A 668 -7.60 -2.26 -17.82
N ILE A 669 -6.74 -1.90 -18.77
CA ILE A 669 -5.27 -1.88 -18.55
C ILE A 669 -4.90 -0.84 -17.49
N MET A 670 -5.55 0.33 -17.47
CA MET A 670 -5.31 1.33 -16.43
C MET A 670 -5.79 0.89 -15.04
N ALA A 671 -6.88 0.11 -14.95
CA ALA A 671 -7.30 -0.51 -13.70
C ALA A 671 -6.24 -1.49 -13.15
N VAL A 672 -5.52 -2.18 -14.06
CA VAL A 672 -4.41 -3.08 -13.71
C VAL A 672 -3.23 -2.29 -13.17
N GLN A 673 -2.83 -1.20 -13.82
CA GLN A 673 -1.79 -0.29 -13.32
C GLN A 673 -2.18 0.35 -11.98
N GLY A 674 -3.45 0.71 -11.85
CA GLY A 674 -4.03 1.13 -10.60
C GLY A 674 -3.98 0.05 -9.53
N GLY A 675 -3.80 -1.24 -9.84
CA GLY A 675 -3.69 -2.32 -8.83
C GLY A 675 -4.99 -2.62 -8.07
N SER A 676 -6.16 -2.17 -8.56
CA SER A 676 -7.45 -2.47 -7.91
C SER A 676 -8.15 -3.63 -8.61
N LEU A 677 -8.36 -4.72 -7.86
CA LEU A 677 -9.12 -5.88 -8.31
C LEU A 677 -10.60 -5.54 -8.56
N VAL A 678 -11.14 -4.63 -7.74
CA VAL A 678 -12.56 -4.23 -7.77
C VAL A 678 -12.87 -3.40 -9.01
N THR A 679 -11.98 -2.49 -9.42
CA THR A 679 -12.18 -1.71 -10.66
C THR A 679 -12.06 -2.58 -11.91
N CYS A 680 -11.15 -3.55 -11.91
CA CYS A 680 -11.06 -4.56 -12.97
C CYS A 680 -12.39 -5.33 -13.09
N GLU A 681 -12.92 -5.84 -11.96
CA GLU A 681 -14.18 -6.57 -11.93
C GLU A 681 -15.37 -5.72 -12.41
N PHE A 682 -15.46 -4.45 -12.00
CA PHE A 682 -16.51 -3.55 -12.46
C PHE A 682 -16.50 -3.32 -13.98
N LEU A 683 -15.32 -3.11 -14.56
CA LEU A 683 -15.18 -2.95 -16.02
C LEU A 683 -15.55 -4.24 -16.77
N LEU A 684 -15.13 -5.40 -16.27
CA LEU A 684 -15.50 -6.70 -16.82
C LEU A 684 -17.01 -6.95 -16.74
N GLN A 685 -17.65 -6.54 -15.64
CA GLN A 685 -19.11 -6.58 -15.54
C GLN A 685 -19.81 -5.63 -16.51
N ASN A 686 -19.14 -4.56 -16.94
CA ASN A 686 -19.61 -3.66 -18.00
C ASN A 686 -19.08 -4.03 -19.41
N ALA A 687 -18.68 -5.29 -19.62
CA ALA A 687 -18.26 -5.83 -20.93
C ALA A 687 -16.94 -5.27 -21.48
N ALA A 688 -16.00 -4.94 -20.59
CA ALA A 688 -14.61 -4.74 -20.98
C ALA A 688 -14.03 -6.02 -21.60
N ASN A 689 -13.30 -5.86 -22.70
CA ASN A 689 -12.64 -6.96 -23.38
C ASN A 689 -11.36 -7.35 -22.62
N VAL A 690 -11.41 -8.52 -21.97
CA VAL A 690 -10.29 -9.07 -21.19
C VAL A 690 -9.03 -9.33 -22.01
N ASN A 691 -9.14 -9.38 -23.34
CA ASN A 691 -8.07 -9.70 -24.28
C ASN A 691 -7.65 -8.52 -25.17
N GLN A 692 -8.16 -7.31 -24.93
CA GLN A 692 -7.80 -6.16 -25.76
C GLN A 692 -6.35 -5.73 -25.50
N GLN A 693 -5.55 -5.70 -26.56
CA GLN A 693 -4.12 -5.40 -26.50
C GLN A 693 -3.83 -3.91 -26.70
N ASP A 694 -2.77 -3.44 -26.05
CA ASP A 694 -2.16 -2.12 -26.29
C ASP A 694 -1.33 -2.10 -27.58
N ALA A 695 -0.65 -0.98 -27.86
CA ALA A 695 0.19 -0.81 -29.03
C ALA A 695 1.42 -1.74 -29.06
N GLN A 696 1.82 -2.30 -27.92
CA GLN A 696 2.89 -3.30 -27.81
C GLN A 696 2.34 -4.74 -27.84
N GLY A 697 1.08 -4.94 -28.18
CA GLY A 697 0.48 -6.28 -28.21
C GLY A 697 0.25 -6.88 -26.81
N ARG A 698 0.32 -6.09 -25.75
CA ARG A 698 0.13 -6.57 -24.37
C ARG A 698 -1.31 -6.39 -23.94
N GLY A 699 -1.94 -7.46 -23.47
CA GLY A 699 -3.28 -7.42 -22.89
C GLY A 699 -3.27 -7.16 -21.37
N PRO A 700 -4.44 -7.03 -20.73
CA PRO A 700 -4.56 -6.90 -19.27
C PRO A 700 -3.82 -7.99 -18.49
N LEU A 701 -3.80 -9.23 -19.01
CA LEU A 701 -3.07 -10.35 -18.40
C LEU A 701 -1.55 -10.13 -18.42
N HIS A 702 -0.97 -9.65 -19.53
CA HIS A 702 0.45 -9.30 -19.60
C HIS A 702 0.81 -8.21 -18.57
N HIS A 703 0.01 -7.14 -18.51
CA HIS A 703 0.24 -6.05 -17.55
C HIS A 703 0.16 -6.52 -16.10
N ALA A 704 -0.84 -7.34 -15.76
CA ALA A 704 -0.98 -7.90 -14.40
C ALA A 704 0.20 -8.81 -14.04
N THR A 705 0.71 -9.58 -15.01
CA THR A 705 1.88 -10.43 -14.82
C THR A 705 3.19 -9.63 -14.67
N MET A 706 3.40 -8.59 -15.49
CA MET A 706 4.58 -7.71 -15.38
C MET A 706 4.64 -6.99 -14.03
N LEU A 707 3.49 -6.56 -13.51
CA LEU A 707 3.38 -5.89 -12.20
C LEU A 707 3.35 -6.86 -11.01
N GLY A 708 3.30 -8.18 -11.26
CA GLY A 708 3.25 -9.19 -10.20
C GLY A 708 1.92 -9.23 -9.43
N HIS A 709 0.83 -8.71 -9.99
CA HIS A 709 -0.47 -8.64 -9.34
C HIS A 709 -1.22 -9.99 -9.44
N THR A 710 -0.85 -10.96 -8.60
CA THR A 710 -1.37 -12.34 -8.62
C THR A 710 -2.90 -12.42 -8.57
N GLY A 711 -3.57 -11.55 -7.80
CA GLY A 711 -5.03 -11.49 -7.74
C GLY A 711 -5.70 -11.08 -9.05
N GLN A 712 -5.11 -10.11 -9.77
CA GLN A 712 -5.62 -9.66 -11.07
C GLN A 712 -5.38 -10.72 -12.15
N VAL A 713 -4.24 -11.42 -12.11
CA VAL A 713 -3.98 -12.58 -12.98
C VAL A 713 -5.06 -13.65 -12.78
N CYS A 714 -5.35 -14.03 -11.53
CA CYS A 714 -6.40 -15.00 -11.21
C CYS A 714 -7.76 -14.58 -11.78
N LEU A 715 -8.14 -13.31 -11.58
CA LEU A 715 -9.40 -12.76 -12.10
C LEU A 715 -9.48 -12.84 -13.63
N PHE A 716 -8.41 -12.45 -14.34
CA PHE A 716 -8.42 -12.45 -15.81
C PHE A 716 -8.47 -13.86 -16.39
N LEU A 717 -7.73 -14.82 -15.82
CA LEU A 717 -7.82 -16.23 -16.23
C LEU A 717 -9.23 -16.78 -16.02
N LYS A 718 -9.85 -16.50 -14.87
CA LYS A 718 -11.25 -16.86 -14.59
C LYS A 718 -12.24 -16.25 -15.59
N ARG A 719 -11.92 -15.09 -16.16
CA ARG A 719 -12.73 -14.36 -17.15
C ARG A 719 -12.37 -14.73 -18.60
N GLY A 720 -11.53 -15.74 -18.81
CA GLY A 720 -11.18 -16.26 -20.14
C GLY A 720 -10.11 -15.45 -20.86
N ALA A 721 -9.16 -14.89 -20.12
CA ALA A 721 -7.99 -14.24 -20.72
C ALA A 721 -7.13 -15.25 -21.48
N ASN A 722 -6.69 -14.88 -22.68
CA ASN A 722 -5.84 -15.70 -23.53
C ASN A 722 -4.40 -15.68 -23.02
N GLN A 723 -4.05 -16.71 -22.27
CA GLN A 723 -2.70 -16.92 -21.73
C GLN A 723 -1.64 -17.30 -22.78
N ASN A 724 -2.06 -17.60 -24.02
CA ASN A 724 -1.15 -17.91 -25.13
C ASN A 724 -0.86 -16.70 -26.03
N ALA A 725 -1.50 -15.54 -25.76
CA ALA A 725 -1.24 -14.33 -26.52
C ALA A 725 0.21 -13.87 -26.30
N ALA A 726 0.93 -13.64 -27.39
CA ALA A 726 2.28 -13.08 -27.37
C ALA A 726 2.24 -11.57 -27.63
N ASP A 727 3.11 -10.84 -26.96
CA ASP A 727 3.36 -9.42 -27.26
C ASP A 727 4.31 -9.26 -28.45
N ILE A 728 4.70 -8.01 -28.77
CA ILE A 728 5.63 -7.71 -29.88
C ILE A 728 7.02 -8.33 -29.71
N ASP A 729 7.42 -8.67 -28.48
CA ASP A 729 8.69 -9.32 -28.16
C ASP A 729 8.55 -10.86 -28.11
N GLU A 730 7.44 -11.39 -28.63
CA GLU A 730 7.05 -12.80 -28.60
C GLU A 730 6.90 -13.37 -27.18
N LYS A 731 6.71 -12.51 -26.17
CA LYS A 731 6.55 -12.94 -24.78
C LYS A 731 5.09 -13.24 -24.46
N THR A 732 4.86 -14.45 -23.98
CA THR A 732 3.58 -14.84 -23.36
C THR A 732 3.55 -14.42 -21.90
N PRO A 733 2.37 -14.29 -21.26
CA PRO A 733 2.27 -14.10 -19.82
C PRO A 733 3.08 -15.12 -19.02
N LEU A 734 3.15 -16.39 -19.47
CA LEU A 734 3.95 -17.41 -18.80
C LEU A 734 5.46 -17.10 -18.88
N THR A 735 5.94 -16.68 -20.05
CA THR A 735 7.35 -16.28 -20.22
C THR A 735 7.67 -15.08 -19.33
N ILE A 736 6.80 -14.07 -19.28
CA ILE A 736 6.98 -12.89 -18.43
C ILE A 736 7.01 -13.29 -16.94
N ALA A 737 6.11 -14.19 -16.51
CA ALA A 737 6.07 -14.66 -15.12
C ALA A 737 7.35 -15.41 -14.71
N VAL A 738 7.92 -16.21 -15.64
CA VAL A 738 9.19 -16.92 -15.43
C VAL A 738 10.36 -15.93 -15.38
N ASP A 739 10.43 -14.97 -16.31
CA ASP A 739 11.45 -13.92 -16.34
C ASP A 739 11.42 -13.07 -15.06
N ALA A 740 10.22 -12.78 -14.55
CA ALA A 740 9.99 -12.04 -13.30
C ALA A 740 10.14 -12.92 -12.04
N ALA A 741 10.45 -14.21 -12.19
CA ALA A 741 10.56 -15.20 -11.12
C ALA A 741 9.31 -15.35 -10.21
N ASN A 742 8.11 -14.96 -10.65
CA ASN A 742 6.91 -14.99 -9.80
C ASN A 742 6.25 -16.39 -9.79
N ALA A 743 6.62 -17.21 -8.80
CA ALA A 743 6.20 -18.61 -8.70
C ALA A 743 4.68 -18.82 -8.60
N ASP A 744 3.96 -17.92 -7.92
CA ASP A 744 2.51 -18.02 -7.76
C ASP A 744 1.79 -17.79 -9.11
N ILE A 745 2.23 -16.77 -9.86
CA ILE A 745 1.69 -16.49 -11.20
C ILE A 745 2.04 -17.61 -12.19
N VAL A 746 3.27 -18.15 -12.13
CA VAL A 746 3.66 -19.32 -12.94
C VAL A 746 2.76 -20.52 -12.64
N THR A 747 2.44 -20.75 -11.37
CA THR A 747 1.55 -21.83 -10.95
C THR A 747 0.14 -21.63 -11.50
N LEU A 748 -0.44 -20.44 -11.35
CA LEU A 748 -1.77 -20.11 -11.88
C LEU A 748 -1.87 -20.30 -13.40
N LEU A 749 -0.88 -19.82 -14.15
CA LEU A 749 -0.85 -19.94 -15.61
C LEU A 749 -0.67 -21.40 -16.06
N ARG A 750 0.19 -22.19 -15.39
CA ARG A 750 0.34 -23.62 -15.71
C ARG A 750 -0.93 -24.42 -15.38
N LEU A 751 -1.60 -24.11 -14.26
CA LEU A 751 -2.85 -24.75 -13.89
C LEU A 751 -3.98 -24.40 -14.88
N ALA A 752 -4.10 -23.14 -15.28
CA ALA A 752 -5.06 -22.71 -16.30
C ALA A 752 -4.82 -23.42 -17.62
N LYS A 753 -3.55 -23.53 -18.05
CA LYS A 753 -3.17 -24.27 -19.26
C LYS A 753 -3.53 -25.76 -19.18
N MET A 754 -3.17 -26.43 -18.09
CA MET A 754 -3.53 -27.83 -17.89
C MET A 754 -5.05 -28.04 -17.92
N ASN A 755 -5.83 -27.12 -17.33
CA ASN A 755 -7.28 -27.20 -17.33
C ASN A 755 -7.89 -27.01 -18.73
N GLU A 756 -7.34 -26.08 -19.53
CA GLU A 756 -7.74 -25.92 -20.94
C GLU A 756 -7.45 -27.19 -21.76
N GLU A 757 -6.24 -27.77 -21.59
CA GLU A 757 -5.84 -29.01 -22.26
C GLU A 757 -6.71 -30.21 -21.85
N MET A 758 -7.06 -30.33 -20.56
CA MET A 758 -7.99 -31.36 -20.08
C MET A 758 -9.40 -31.20 -20.65
N ARG A 759 -9.90 -29.95 -20.73
CA ARG A 759 -11.21 -29.65 -21.34
C ARG A 759 -11.24 -29.97 -22.83
N GLU A 760 -10.13 -29.73 -23.55
CA GLU A 760 -9.98 -30.07 -24.96
C GLU A 760 -9.88 -31.58 -25.18
N ALA A 761 -9.30 -32.33 -24.24
CA ALA A 761 -9.13 -33.78 -24.31
C ALA A 761 -10.40 -34.59 -23.95
N GLU A 762 -11.27 -34.10 -23.05
CA GLU A 762 -12.43 -34.87 -22.54
C GLU A 762 -13.75 -34.67 -23.32
N GLY A 763 -13.81 -33.75 -24.28
CA GLY A 763 -15.03 -33.48 -25.05
C GLY A 763 -16.17 -32.85 -24.23
N PRO A 764 -17.24 -32.33 -24.87
CA PRO A 764 -18.19 -31.38 -24.27
C PRO A 764 -19.14 -31.93 -23.18
N TYR A 765 -18.96 -33.17 -22.69
CA TYR A 765 -19.88 -33.82 -21.75
C TYR A 765 -19.24 -34.33 -20.44
N SER A 766 -17.97 -34.02 -20.17
CA SER A 766 -17.30 -34.35 -18.90
C SER A 766 -17.08 -33.10 -18.04
N GLN A 767 -17.63 -33.06 -16.82
CA GLN A 767 -17.44 -32.00 -15.82
C GLN A 767 -16.73 -32.52 -14.55
N SER A 768 -15.96 -33.61 -14.66
CA SER A 768 -15.38 -34.31 -13.49
C SER A 768 -13.96 -33.89 -13.11
N GLY A 769 -13.27 -33.05 -13.91
CA GLY A 769 -11.91 -32.56 -13.61
C GLY A 769 -11.83 -31.20 -12.88
N ASP A 770 -12.97 -30.56 -12.61
CA ASP A 770 -13.06 -29.11 -12.37
C ASP A 770 -12.93 -28.69 -10.89
N GLU A 771 -13.14 -29.59 -9.92
CA GLU A 771 -13.20 -29.18 -8.49
C GLU A 771 -11.85 -28.68 -7.95
N THR A 772 -10.74 -29.36 -8.22
CA THR A 772 -9.42 -28.92 -7.71
C THR A 772 -8.93 -27.63 -8.35
N TYR A 773 -9.18 -27.45 -9.65
CA TYR A 773 -8.88 -26.20 -10.35
C TYR A 773 -9.70 -25.04 -9.76
N GLN A 774 -10.99 -25.27 -9.58
CA GLN A 774 -11.92 -24.28 -9.06
C GLN A 774 -11.65 -23.95 -7.59
N ASP A 775 -11.24 -24.92 -6.76
CA ASP A 775 -10.86 -24.71 -5.36
C ASP A 775 -9.58 -23.87 -5.24
N ILE A 776 -8.55 -24.16 -6.03
CA ILE A 776 -7.31 -23.38 -6.04
C ILE A 776 -7.58 -21.94 -6.47
N PHE A 777 -8.35 -21.74 -7.55
CA PHE A 777 -8.72 -20.40 -8.00
C PHE A 777 -9.59 -19.67 -6.98
N GLN A 778 -10.50 -20.37 -6.28
CA GLN A 778 -11.28 -19.80 -5.17
C GLN A 778 -10.39 -19.36 -4.01
N ASP A 779 -9.36 -20.13 -3.65
CA ASP A 779 -8.43 -19.76 -2.59
C ASP A 779 -7.62 -18.51 -2.96
N PHE A 780 -7.05 -18.45 -4.16
CA PHE A 780 -6.34 -17.26 -4.65
C PHE A 780 -7.25 -16.03 -4.73
N THR A 781 -8.49 -16.21 -5.19
CA THR A 781 -9.53 -15.17 -5.24
C THR A 781 -9.85 -14.65 -3.83
N HIS A 782 -10.07 -15.56 -2.88
CA HIS A 782 -10.36 -15.20 -1.49
C HIS A 782 -9.17 -14.51 -0.81
N MET A 783 -7.93 -14.96 -1.07
CA MET A 783 -6.73 -14.28 -0.57
C MET A 783 -6.57 -12.89 -1.21
N ALA A 784 -6.75 -12.75 -2.52
CA ALA A 784 -6.65 -11.47 -3.22
C ALA A 784 -7.69 -10.46 -2.72
N SER A 785 -8.89 -10.93 -2.39
CA SER A 785 -9.94 -10.08 -1.84
C SER A 785 -9.76 -9.80 -0.36
N ASN A 786 -9.46 -10.77 0.49
CA ASN A 786 -9.50 -10.55 1.94
C ASN A 786 -8.15 -10.26 2.58
N ASP A 787 -7.06 -10.74 1.99
CA ASP A 787 -5.69 -10.64 2.51
C ASP A 787 -4.68 -10.39 1.35
N PRO A 788 -4.80 -9.30 0.57
CA PRO A 788 -3.98 -9.08 -0.64
C PRO A 788 -2.47 -9.07 -0.36
N ASP A 789 -2.04 -8.65 0.84
CA ASP A 789 -0.63 -8.64 1.25
C ASP A 789 0.00 -10.03 1.27
N LYS A 790 -0.78 -11.10 1.48
CA LYS A 790 -0.27 -12.48 1.45
C LYS A 790 0.19 -12.92 0.06
N LEU A 791 -0.32 -12.25 -0.99
CA LEU A 791 0.05 -12.47 -2.38
C LEU A 791 1.21 -11.54 -2.83
N ASN A 792 1.55 -10.53 -2.04
CA ASN A 792 2.62 -9.56 -2.33
C ASN A 792 3.98 -9.95 -1.74
N ARG A 793 4.29 -11.27 -1.63
CA ARG A 793 5.56 -11.76 -1.07
C ARG A 793 6.82 -11.21 -1.76
N TYR A 794 6.68 -10.69 -2.97
CA TYR A 794 7.77 -10.11 -3.77
C TYR A 794 8.16 -8.68 -3.41
N GLN A 795 7.42 -7.96 -2.55
CA GLN A 795 7.84 -6.63 -2.08
C GLN A 795 8.71 -6.67 -0.80
N GLN A 796 9.01 -7.85 -0.24
CA GLN A 796 9.78 -8.02 0.99
C GLN A 796 11.20 -8.57 0.80
N TYR A 797 11.82 -8.39 -0.37
CA TYR A 797 13.26 -8.63 -0.52
C TYR A 797 14.04 -7.36 -0.17
N ASP A 798 14.32 -7.18 1.12
CA ASP A 798 15.26 -6.17 1.62
C ASP A 798 16.70 -6.69 1.39
N PRO A 799 17.53 -6.04 0.54
CA PRO A 799 18.92 -6.45 0.35
C PRO A 799 19.83 -6.08 1.53
N GLN A 800 19.29 -5.49 2.61
CA GLN A 800 20.05 -5.01 3.77
C GLN A 800 19.71 -5.73 5.08
N ARG A 801 19.55 -7.05 5.06
CA ARG A 801 19.77 -7.85 6.28
C ARG A 801 20.99 -8.76 6.11
N PRO A 802 21.95 -8.70 7.06
CA PRO A 802 23.22 -9.41 6.97
C PRO A 802 23.08 -10.93 6.93
#